data_AF-K2EBJ3-F1
#
_entry.id   AF-K2EBJ3-F1
#
_cell.length_a   1.000
_cell.length_b   1.000
_cell.length_c   1.000
_cell.angle_alpha   90.00
_cell.angle_beta   90.00
_cell.angle_gamma   90.00
#
_symmetry.space_group_name_H-M   'P 1'
#
loop_
_entity.id
_entity.type
_entity.pdbx_description
1 polymer ?
#
loop_
_entity_poly.entity_id
_entity_poly.type
_entity_poly.pdbx_seq_one_letter_code
_entity_poly.pdbx_strand_id
1 'polypeptide(L)'
;MSEKNLFSNALPLGAKKENNEIADINREDILETLLKDGNLTRDIIIREAEIIGVTAERLGARLLSKAGLRTSLADYIKQIEKDVSQNELFRRDAIFSFLEKIQQKPEKVEEEIKLVGFPEIPKKTIIKQPEEEPQPVVIPQKEVLTPEAPILESVQPILESPVEFERPPLPKIWAEPEQVPAPISTPESILPTKLIEHIPQPERKNWWEVKREAEVMAIEDLDGDMKKFEKHIRSLGVAEKDAAGKWQWTGDDKKLVFLGDILGDRCMDGVEITSNIGDLAKQAEQQGGQVDFLCGNHDMDLIRFLCGDGSDNYAEKNADLLTGQNIGIWELAQFDPDHDSELKKVALFVRSFSEDDVTFDKFRQDQQWLWKKLYDKMPEILANMRNSQEGRMVLEDICNIKVAVVHDDILFCHTDPTIKMIVDLTRDGNINQRVSEINRIVQENLRRTLFQNEKLDDNFRRIEETYFNAHNRKYFVEQESFENLAEDLLVKVMEYLYENNAINFNQDAKEDFDENGFKGLKWENWTVNYLFRQLDSIDINKSVIERGIDEWKRENGLSGDYIDDVIEILRVIGEKMPKVFDNNEKWHTEFKKLNELTELIAEKIKNVNPVEDDIVKVRNSGINAIIHGHSPATNRYYDKNDLLIVSPHVTFSGGSNKGIGVSIIKKNGKIKVGGKDFHQ
;
A
#
# COMPACT_ATOMS: atom_id res chain seq x y z
N MET A 1 2.98 -48.49 -5.81
CA MET A 1 2.52 -48.57 -4.40
C MET A 1 1.12 -47.99 -4.33
N SER A 2 0.21 -48.50 -3.50
CA SER A 2 -1.11 -47.88 -3.36
C SER A 2 -0.98 -46.54 -2.63
N GLU A 3 -1.65 -45.51 -3.14
CA GLU A 3 -1.47 -44.10 -2.74
C GLU A 3 -1.81 -43.82 -1.26
N LYS A 4 -2.61 -44.68 -0.61
CA LYS A 4 -2.90 -44.58 0.84
C LYS A 4 -1.67 -44.84 1.74
N ASN A 5 -0.54 -45.30 1.20
CA ASN A 5 0.67 -45.63 1.96
C ASN A 5 1.82 -44.62 1.87
N LEU A 6 1.66 -43.47 1.20
CA LEU A 6 2.73 -42.46 1.11
C LEU A 6 3.00 -41.77 2.46
N PHE A 7 1.95 -41.37 3.18
CA PHE A 7 2.08 -40.70 4.48
C PHE A 7 2.55 -41.62 5.61
N SER A 8 2.20 -42.89 5.58
CA SER A 8 2.65 -43.86 6.59
C SER A 8 4.12 -44.26 6.44
N ASN A 9 4.73 -43.98 5.29
CA ASN A 9 6.11 -44.32 4.97
C ASN A 9 7.09 -43.13 5.02
N ALA A 10 6.59 -41.90 4.90
CA ALA A 10 7.39 -40.68 5.07
C ALA A 10 7.64 -40.31 6.55
N LEU A 11 7.00 -40.99 7.50
CA LEU A 11 7.21 -40.77 8.92
C LEU A 11 8.58 -41.32 9.36
N PRO A 12 9.35 -40.58 10.18
CA PRO A 12 10.63 -41.07 10.70
C PRO A 12 10.44 -42.41 11.42
N LEU A 13 11.41 -43.32 11.27
CA LEU A 13 11.38 -44.72 11.72
C LEU A 13 11.08 -44.94 13.23
N GLY A 14 10.94 -43.88 14.03
CA GLY A 14 10.52 -43.91 15.43
C GLY A 14 9.04 -43.62 15.70
N ALA A 15 8.23 -43.17 14.73
CA ALA A 15 6.85 -42.72 14.95
C ALA A 15 5.78 -43.82 14.76
N LYS A 16 6.17 -45.09 14.65
CA LYS A 16 5.23 -46.22 14.48
C LYS A 16 4.85 -46.83 15.84
N LYS A 17 4.06 -46.12 16.65
CA LYS A 17 3.29 -46.71 17.77
C LYS A 17 1.89 -46.10 17.87
N GLU A 18 0.93 -47.01 17.99
CA GLU A 18 -0.52 -46.94 18.27
C GLU A 18 -1.38 -45.78 17.68
N ASN A 19 -2.46 -46.21 17.02
CA ASN A 19 -3.32 -45.48 16.07
C ASN A 19 -4.14 -44.27 16.60
N ASN A 20 -3.81 -43.66 17.74
CA ASN A 20 -4.61 -42.55 18.29
C ASN A 20 -3.85 -41.24 18.63
N GLU A 21 -2.56 -41.11 18.30
CA GLU A 21 -1.79 -39.85 18.50
C GLU A 21 -1.29 -39.20 17.19
N ILE A 22 -1.85 -39.52 16.02
CA ILE A 22 -1.47 -38.89 14.73
C ILE A 22 -2.16 -37.51 14.55
N ALA A 23 -2.60 -36.87 15.63
CA ALA A 23 -3.44 -35.68 15.54
C ALA A 23 -2.68 -34.37 15.31
N ASP A 24 -1.36 -34.30 15.54
CA ASP A 24 -0.63 -33.00 15.57
C ASP A 24 0.60 -32.90 14.64
N ILE A 25 0.81 -33.82 13.71
CA ILE A 25 1.91 -33.63 12.75
C ILE A 25 1.49 -32.58 11.72
N ASN A 26 2.16 -31.43 11.75
CA ASN A 26 1.97 -30.37 10.77
C ASN A 26 2.23 -30.94 9.36
N ARG A 27 1.19 -30.94 8.52
CA ARG A 27 1.26 -31.50 7.16
C ARG A 27 2.34 -30.84 6.31
N GLU A 28 2.61 -29.55 6.54
CA GLU A 28 3.69 -28.86 5.83
C GLU A 28 5.07 -29.44 6.17
N ASP A 29 5.30 -29.97 7.39
CA ASP A 29 6.56 -30.63 7.75
C ASP A 29 6.76 -31.94 6.97
N ILE A 30 5.67 -32.70 6.77
CA ILE A 30 5.70 -33.93 5.98
C ILE A 30 6.00 -33.60 4.51
N LEU A 31 5.35 -32.56 3.98
CA LEU A 31 5.56 -32.11 2.61
C LEU A 31 6.97 -31.55 2.39
N GLU A 32 7.53 -30.85 3.38
CA GLU A 32 8.92 -30.39 3.35
C GLU A 32 9.89 -31.58 3.37
N THR A 33 9.60 -32.62 4.15
CA THR A 33 10.39 -33.86 4.15
C THR A 33 10.35 -34.53 2.77
N LEU A 34 9.16 -34.66 2.18
CA LEU A 34 9.00 -35.19 0.82
C LEU A 34 9.77 -34.36 -0.21
N LEU A 35 9.78 -33.03 -0.06
CA LEU A 35 10.54 -32.12 -0.91
C LEU A 35 12.04 -32.38 -0.80
N LYS A 36 12.58 -32.50 0.42
CA LYS A 36 14.01 -32.79 0.65
C LYS A 36 14.40 -34.17 0.12
N ASP A 37 13.49 -35.14 0.20
CA ASP A 37 13.73 -36.51 -0.23
C ASP A 37 13.55 -36.74 -1.74
N GLY A 38 13.14 -35.72 -2.51
CA GLY A 38 12.90 -35.87 -3.95
C GLY A 38 11.59 -36.58 -4.30
N ASN A 39 10.64 -36.66 -3.36
CA ASN A 39 9.38 -37.41 -3.49
C ASN A 39 8.12 -36.53 -3.54
N LEU A 40 8.26 -35.20 -3.55
CA LEU A 40 7.13 -34.28 -3.62
C LEU A 40 6.70 -34.04 -5.07
N THR A 41 5.57 -34.62 -5.47
CA THR A 41 5.00 -34.44 -6.81
C THR A 41 3.98 -33.30 -6.87
N ARG A 42 3.71 -32.79 -8.08
CA ARG A 42 2.66 -31.79 -8.34
C ARG A 42 1.29 -32.22 -7.79
N ASP A 43 0.90 -33.47 -8.02
CA ASP A 43 -0.39 -34.01 -7.57
C ASP A 43 -0.51 -34.07 -6.04
N ILE A 44 0.61 -34.33 -5.34
CA ILE A 44 0.64 -34.31 -3.86
C ILE A 44 0.38 -32.88 -3.37
N ILE A 45 1.03 -31.88 -3.97
CA ILE A 45 0.84 -30.47 -3.59
C ILE A 45 -0.59 -30.01 -3.86
N ILE A 46 -1.15 -30.32 -5.04
CA ILE A 46 -2.53 -29.92 -5.38
C ILE A 46 -3.52 -30.52 -4.38
N ARG A 47 -3.43 -31.83 -4.13
CA ARG A 47 -4.32 -32.50 -3.19
C ARG A 47 -4.17 -31.96 -1.76
N GLU A 48 -2.95 -31.80 -1.26
CA GLU A 48 -2.79 -31.29 0.10
C GLU A 48 -3.23 -29.83 0.23
N ALA A 49 -3.05 -29.02 -0.81
CA ALA A 49 -3.54 -27.64 -0.84
C ALA A 49 -5.07 -27.58 -0.73
N GLU A 50 -5.79 -28.45 -1.45
CA GLU A 50 -7.24 -28.60 -1.33
C GLU A 50 -7.66 -28.98 0.10
N ILE A 51 -6.94 -29.91 0.74
CA ILE A 51 -7.31 -30.36 2.09
C ILE A 51 -7.08 -29.26 3.14
N ILE A 52 -6.05 -28.44 2.99
CA ILE A 52 -5.76 -27.33 3.93
C ILE A 52 -6.43 -26.02 3.54
N GLY A 53 -7.23 -26.00 2.46
CA GLY A 53 -7.97 -24.82 2.02
C GLY A 53 -7.11 -23.69 1.47
N VAL A 54 -5.97 -24.00 0.82
CA VAL A 54 -5.12 -23.01 0.15
C VAL A 54 -4.92 -23.36 -1.32
N THR A 55 -4.41 -22.43 -2.12
CA THR A 55 -4.03 -22.74 -3.51
C THR A 55 -2.75 -23.56 -3.55
N ALA A 56 -2.61 -24.43 -4.55
CA ALA A 56 -1.43 -25.25 -4.72
C ALA A 56 -0.15 -24.42 -4.95
N GLU A 57 -0.28 -23.24 -5.55
CA GLU A 57 0.78 -22.26 -5.69
C GLU A 57 1.26 -21.75 -4.32
N ARG A 58 0.32 -21.34 -3.46
CA ARG A 58 0.61 -20.81 -2.13
C ARG A 58 1.29 -21.87 -1.27
N LEU A 59 0.82 -23.12 -1.32
CA LEU A 59 1.46 -24.23 -0.62
C LEU A 59 2.87 -24.50 -1.17
N GLY A 60 3.05 -24.56 -2.50
CA GLY A 60 4.36 -24.74 -3.12
C GLY A 60 5.37 -23.67 -2.71
N ALA A 61 4.96 -22.39 -2.72
CA ALA A 61 5.80 -21.27 -2.30
C ALA A 61 6.20 -21.35 -0.82
N ARG A 62 5.27 -21.75 0.07
CA ARG A 62 5.56 -21.97 1.49
C ARG A 62 6.59 -23.08 1.69
N LEU A 63 6.42 -24.21 1.02
CA LEU A 63 7.35 -25.35 1.11
C LEU A 63 8.75 -24.98 0.63
N LEU A 64 8.86 -24.24 -0.48
CA LEU A 64 10.13 -23.74 -0.99
C LEU A 64 10.78 -22.75 -0.03
N SER A 65 10.01 -21.85 0.58
CA SER A 65 10.52 -20.93 1.60
C SER A 65 11.04 -21.68 2.81
N LYS A 66 10.29 -22.66 3.30
CA LYS A 66 10.64 -23.47 4.47
C LYS A 66 11.89 -24.31 4.25
N ALA A 67 12.06 -24.83 3.03
CA ALA A 67 13.28 -25.54 2.62
C ALA A 67 14.48 -24.62 2.33
N GLY A 68 14.37 -23.29 2.48
CA GLY A 68 15.45 -22.34 2.20
C GLY A 68 15.73 -22.12 0.70
N LEU A 69 14.79 -22.46 -0.18
CA LEU A 69 14.93 -22.42 -1.64
C LEU A 69 14.31 -21.19 -2.29
N ARG A 70 13.89 -20.18 -1.52
CA ARG A 70 13.22 -18.97 -2.02
C ARG A 70 14.09 -18.19 -3.01
N THR A 71 15.40 -18.06 -2.73
CA THR A 71 16.36 -17.37 -3.61
C THR A 71 16.55 -18.14 -4.92
N SER A 72 16.69 -19.48 -4.85
CA SER A 72 16.82 -20.33 -6.03
C SER A 72 15.58 -20.28 -6.92
N LEU A 73 14.38 -20.24 -6.33
CA LEU A 73 13.15 -20.02 -7.07
C LEU A 73 13.14 -18.65 -7.77
N ALA A 74 13.52 -17.58 -7.07
CA ALA A 74 13.56 -16.23 -7.65
C ALA A 74 14.56 -16.15 -8.83
N ASP A 75 15.73 -16.78 -8.71
CA ASP A 75 16.71 -16.84 -9.79
C ASP A 75 16.23 -17.70 -10.96
N TYR A 76 15.52 -18.80 -10.68
CA TYR A 76 14.88 -19.60 -11.71
C TYR A 76 13.80 -18.81 -12.46
N ILE A 77 12.91 -18.12 -11.74
CA ILE A 77 11.89 -17.26 -12.31
C ILE A 77 12.53 -16.20 -13.21
N LYS A 78 13.58 -15.49 -12.75
CA LYS A 78 14.32 -14.54 -13.59
C LYS A 78 14.94 -15.15 -14.85
N GLN A 79 15.35 -16.42 -14.80
CA GLN A 79 15.90 -17.11 -15.97
C GLN A 79 14.82 -17.39 -17.02
N ILE A 80 13.61 -17.76 -16.58
CA ILE A 80 12.49 -18.09 -17.47
C ILE A 80 11.64 -16.87 -17.86
N GLU A 81 11.64 -15.80 -17.06
CA GLU A 81 10.97 -14.52 -17.35
C GLU A 81 11.57 -13.78 -18.55
N LYS A 82 12.83 -14.08 -18.92
CA LYS A 82 13.42 -13.55 -20.15
C LYS A 82 12.69 -14.00 -21.42
N ASP A 83 11.88 -15.06 -21.33
CA ASP A 83 11.24 -15.71 -22.47
C ASP A 83 9.69 -15.58 -22.48
N VAL A 84 9.04 -15.04 -21.45
CA VAL A 84 7.56 -15.01 -21.35
C VAL A 84 7.04 -13.77 -20.59
N SER A 85 6.02 -13.11 -21.16
CA SER A 85 5.32 -11.96 -20.57
C SER A 85 4.49 -12.33 -19.33
N GLN A 86 4.47 -11.40 -18.36
CA GLN A 86 3.82 -11.47 -17.03
C GLN A 86 2.38 -12.03 -17.06
N ASN A 87 2.13 -13.20 -16.44
CA ASN A 87 0.79 -13.75 -16.22
C ASN A 87 0.75 -14.55 -14.90
N GLU A 88 -0.33 -14.52 -14.12
CA GLU A 88 -0.45 -15.33 -12.89
C GLU A 88 -0.37 -16.85 -13.14
N LEU A 89 -0.89 -17.35 -14.26
CA LEU A 89 -0.72 -18.76 -14.65
C LEU A 89 0.76 -19.15 -14.75
N PHE A 90 1.61 -18.20 -15.15
CA PHE A 90 3.05 -18.40 -15.25
C PHE A 90 3.70 -18.59 -13.89
N ARG A 91 3.28 -17.87 -12.84
CA ARG A 91 3.85 -18.06 -11.49
C ARG A 91 3.56 -19.44 -10.93
N ARG A 92 2.33 -19.91 -11.08
CA ARG A 92 1.95 -21.27 -10.69
C ARG A 92 2.79 -22.33 -11.42
N ASP A 93 2.88 -22.23 -12.75
CA ASP A 93 3.64 -23.20 -13.54
C ASP A 93 5.16 -23.06 -13.33
N ALA A 94 5.67 -21.87 -13.03
CA ALA A 94 7.07 -21.65 -12.65
C ALA A 94 7.42 -22.32 -11.33
N ILE A 95 6.55 -22.20 -10.31
CA ILE A 95 6.74 -22.89 -9.02
C ILE A 95 6.75 -24.40 -9.22
N PHE A 96 5.81 -24.95 -9.99
CA PHE A 96 5.79 -26.40 -10.26
C PHE A 96 6.98 -26.86 -11.11
N SER A 97 7.35 -26.11 -12.15
CA SER A 97 8.52 -26.44 -12.98
C SER A 97 9.81 -26.39 -12.17
N PHE A 98 9.93 -25.44 -11.25
CA PHE A 98 11.06 -25.35 -10.32
C PHE A 98 11.10 -26.55 -9.40
N LEU A 99 9.97 -26.90 -8.77
CA LEU A 99 9.83 -28.08 -7.92
C LEU A 99 10.21 -29.36 -8.70
N GLU A 100 9.65 -29.59 -9.87
CA GLU A 100 10.00 -30.74 -10.71
C GLU A 100 11.50 -30.79 -11.05
N LYS A 101 12.09 -29.64 -11.40
CA LYS A 101 13.53 -29.52 -11.71
C LYS A 101 14.40 -29.93 -10.52
N ILE A 102 14.07 -29.51 -9.30
CA ILE A 102 14.84 -29.86 -8.10
C ILE A 102 14.59 -31.31 -7.67
N GLN A 103 13.38 -31.83 -7.87
CA GLN A 103 13.05 -33.23 -7.59
C GLN A 103 13.74 -34.23 -8.55
N GLN A 104 14.07 -33.82 -9.78
CA GLN A 104 14.84 -34.65 -10.72
C GLN A 104 16.30 -34.86 -10.31
N LYS A 105 16.81 -34.11 -9.32
CA LYS A 105 18.21 -34.18 -8.84
C LYS A 105 18.26 -34.09 -7.31
N PRO A 106 17.76 -35.09 -6.56
CA PRO A 106 17.65 -35.02 -5.10
C PRO A 106 18.99 -34.79 -4.39
N GLU A 107 20.09 -35.34 -4.91
CA GLU A 107 21.45 -35.10 -4.40
C GLU A 107 21.87 -33.62 -4.42
N LYS A 108 21.33 -32.83 -5.37
CA LYS A 108 21.60 -31.40 -5.48
C LYS A 108 20.73 -30.54 -4.56
N VAL A 109 19.58 -31.04 -4.11
CA VAL A 109 18.71 -30.33 -3.17
C VAL A 109 19.43 -30.17 -1.83
N GLU A 110 20.09 -31.23 -1.34
CA GLU A 110 20.94 -31.13 -0.16
C GLU A 110 22.16 -30.20 -0.36
N GLU A 111 22.79 -30.20 -1.55
CA GLU A 111 23.91 -29.30 -1.83
C GLU A 111 23.49 -27.82 -1.87
N GLU A 112 22.36 -27.51 -2.52
CA GLU A 112 21.78 -26.15 -2.55
C GLU A 112 21.37 -25.70 -1.15
N ILE A 113 20.82 -26.57 -0.31
CA ILE A 113 20.50 -26.27 1.10
C ILE A 113 21.78 -26.04 1.92
N LYS A 114 22.83 -26.84 1.72
CA LYS A 114 24.12 -26.71 2.45
C LYS A 114 24.90 -25.46 2.09
N LEU A 115 24.77 -24.96 0.86
CA LEU A 115 25.39 -23.70 0.41
C LEU A 115 24.85 -22.45 1.14
N VAL A 116 23.74 -22.59 1.88
CA VAL A 116 23.02 -21.48 2.54
C VAL A 116 23.20 -21.49 4.09
N GLY A 117 23.90 -22.48 4.67
CA GLY A 117 23.92 -22.72 6.14
C GLY A 117 25.11 -22.17 6.95
N PHE A 118 24.78 -21.49 8.06
CA PHE A 118 25.61 -21.01 9.19
C PHE A 118 26.26 -22.14 10.05
N PRO A 119 27.23 -21.86 10.95
CA PRO A 119 28.13 -22.89 11.50
C PRO A 119 27.52 -23.81 12.58
N GLU A 120 27.91 -25.10 12.56
CA GLU A 120 27.43 -26.17 13.43
C GLU A 120 27.88 -26.09 14.92
N ILE A 121 26.99 -26.51 15.84
CA ILE A 121 27.24 -26.69 17.28
C ILE A 121 27.35 -28.21 17.59
N PRO A 122 28.26 -28.67 18.49
CA PRO A 122 28.60 -30.09 18.62
C PRO A 122 27.62 -30.91 19.48
N LYS A 123 27.41 -32.16 19.06
CA LYS A 123 26.50 -33.17 19.64
C LYS A 123 26.96 -33.67 21.03
N LYS A 124 26.00 -33.88 21.94
CA LYS A 124 26.20 -34.48 23.28
C LYS A 124 25.62 -35.90 23.36
N THR A 125 26.36 -36.77 24.04
CA THR A 125 26.22 -38.23 24.17
C THR A 125 25.00 -38.66 25.00
N ILE A 126 24.31 -39.72 24.57
CA ILE A 126 23.17 -40.36 25.25
C ILE A 126 23.66 -41.47 26.21
N ILE A 127 23.18 -41.46 27.44
CA ILE A 127 23.34 -42.54 28.45
C ILE A 127 22.02 -43.32 28.55
N LYS A 128 22.10 -44.65 28.53
CA LYS A 128 20.97 -45.60 28.75
C LYS A 128 20.76 -45.86 30.24
N GLN A 129 19.50 -46.02 30.68
CA GLN A 129 19.10 -46.85 31.83
C GLN A 129 17.57 -47.14 31.82
N PRO A 130 17.03 -48.07 32.65
CA PRO A 130 16.36 -49.29 32.18
C PRO A 130 14.85 -49.40 32.50
N GLU A 131 14.27 -50.51 32.03
CA GLU A 131 12.87 -50.94 32.09
C GLU A 131 12.30 -51.12 33.51
N GLU A 132 11.04 -50.69 33.71
CA GLU A 132 10.15 -51.16 34.78
C GLU A 132 8.78 -51.58 34.19
N GLU A 133 8.23 -52.67 34.73
CA GLU A 133 6.94 -53.28 34.38
C GLU A 133 5.73 -52.52 34.96
N PRO A 134 4.55 -52.57 34.31
CA PRO A 134 3.39 -51.77 34.72
C PRO A 134 2.52 -52.43 35.81
N GLN A 135 2.04 -51.59 36.75
CA GLN A 135 0.92 -51.92 37.65
C GLN A 135 -0.42 -51.37 37.10
N PRO A 136 -1.57 -51.97 37.45
CA PRO A 136 -2.87 -51.62 36.88
C PRO A 136 -3.50 -50.42 37.60
N VAL A 137 -4.01 -49.45 36.83
CA VAL A 137 -4.72 -48.28 37.35
C VAL A 137 -6.23 -48.44 37.19
N VAL A 138 -6.92 -48.25 38.32
CA VAL A 138 -8.37 -48.24 38.52
C VAL A 138 -8.97 -46.93 37.99
N ILE A 139 -10.07 -47.02 37.26
CA ILE A 139 -10.84 -45.88 36.72
C ILE A 139 -11.86 -45.40 37.78
N PRO A 140 -11.84 -44.13 38.23
CA PRO A 140 -12.97 -43.55 38.94
C PRO A 140 -13.93 -42.87 37.96
N GLN A 141 -15.21 -43.23 38.06
CA GLN A 141 -16.34 -42.55 37.41
C GLN A 141 -16.51 -41.16 38.02
N LYS A 142 -16.67 -40.14 37.16
CA LYS A 142 -16.94 -38.76 37.58
C LYS A 142 -18.43 -38.47 37.39
N GLU A 143 -19.11 -38.18 38.50
CA GLU A 143 -20.50 -37.76 38.57
C GLU A 143 -20.72 -36.40 37.89
N VAL A 144 -21.84 -36.31 37.18
CA VAL A 144 -22.37 -35.09 36.56
C VAL A 144 -23.20 -34.36 37.62
N LEU A 145 -22.74 -33.18 38.04
CA LEU A 145 -23.53 -32.25 38.84
C LEU A 145 -23.86 -31.02 37.98
N THR A 146 -25.15 -30.84 37.72
CA THR A 146 -25.76 -29.61 37.22
C THR A 146 -25.85 -28.56 38.33
N PRO A 147 -25.34 -27.34 38.15
CA PRO A 147 -25.63 -26.25 39.08
C PRO A 147 -26.91 -25.50 38.67
N GLU A 148 -27.79 -25.33 39.65
CA GLU A 148 -28.99 -24.48 39.62
C GLU A 148 -28.61 -23.00 39.49
N ALA A 149 -29.41 -22.27 38.72
CA ALA A 149 -29.27 -20.83 38.49
C ALA A 149 -29.68 -20.01 39.71
N PRO A 150 -28.93 -18.96 40.10
CA PRO A 150 -29.41 -18.00 41.08
C PRO A 150 -30.26 -16.92 40.41
N ILE A 151 -31.44 -16.69 40.99
CA ILE A 151 -32.35 -15.56 40.73
C ILE A 151 -31.66 -14.28 41.22
N LEU A 152 -31.39 -13.34 40.31
CA LEU A 152 -30.86 -12.01 40.62
C LEU A 152 -32.01 -11.00 40.70
N GLU A 153 -32.20 -10.43 41.89
CA GLU A 153 -33.09 -9.30 42.14
C GLU A 153 -32.58 -8.03 41.45
N SER A 154 -33.49 -7.31 40.80
CA SER A 154 -33.22 -6.06 40.10
C SER A 154 -32.99 -4.91 41.09
N VAL A 155 -31.74 -4.51 41.28
CA VAL A 155 -31.38 -3.24 41.91
C VAL A 155 -31.38 -2.15 40.84
N GLN A 156 -32.27 -1.15 41.00
CA GLN A 156 -32.28 0.04 40.15
C GLN A 156 -31.05 0.93 40.45
N PRO A 157 -30.38 1.48 39.44
CA PRO A 157 -29.30 2.43 39.66
C PRO A 157 -29.87 3.79 40.07
N ILE A 158 -29.34 4.33 41.16
CA ILE A 158 -29.51 5.71 41.59
C ILE A 158 -28.78 6.59 40.56
N LEU A 159 -29.53 7.43 39.84
CA LEU A 159 -28.97 8.50 39.02
C LEU A 159 -28.28 9.53 39.94
N GLU A 160 -26.96 9.53 39.98
CA GLU A 160 -26.20 10.70 40.42
C GLU A 160 -26.24 11.74 39.30
N SER A 161 -26.57 12.98 39.68
CA SER A 161 -26.71 14.11 38.76
C SER A 161 -25.36 14.46 38.14
N PRO A 162 -25.31 14.83 36.84
CA PRO A 162 -24.05 15.16 36.19
C PRO A 162 -23.46 16.44 36.80
N VAL A 163 -22.19 16.36 37.20
CA VAL A 163 -21.37 17.51 37.57
C VAL A 163 -21.19 18.35 36.30
N GLU A 164 -21.73 19.56 36.36
CA GLU A 164 -21.67 20.57 35.30
C GLU A 164 -20.23 21.10 35.21
N PHE A 165 -19.46 20.60 34.25
CA PHE A 165 -18.15 21.18 33.93
C PHE A 165 -18.37 22.52 33.20
N GLU A 166 -17.99 23.63 33.84
CA GLU A 166 -17.93 24.94 33.22
C GLU A 166 -17.02 24.87 31.98
N ARG A 167 -17.62 25.06 30.79
CA ARG A 167 -16.85 25.20 29.55
C ARG A 167 -16.01 26.48 29.63
N PRO A 168 -14.71 26.45 29.29
CA PRO A 168 -13.94 27.67 29.12
C PRO A 168 -14.60 28.54 28.03
N PRO A 169 -14.59 29.88 28.19
CA PRO A 169 -15.25 30.77 27.25
C PRO A 169 -14.58 30.67 25.87
N LEU A 170 -15.42 30.52 24.84
CA LEU A 170 -15.03 30.66 23.44
C LEU A 170 -14.28 31.98 23.23
N PRO A 171 -13.18 31.99 22.45
CA PRO A 171 -12.50 33.23 22.09
C PRO A 171 -13.47 34.15 21.36
N LYS A 172 -13.55 35.41 21.82
CA LYS A 172 -14.36 36.47 21.23
C LYS A 172 -13.96 36.69 19.78
N ILE A 173 -14.80 36.23 18.87
CA ILE A 173 -14.80 36.65 17.47
C ILE A 173 -15.18 38.13 17.47
N TRP A 174 -14.25 38.99 17.09
CA TRP A 174 -14.54 40.38 16.78
C TRP A 174 -15.27 40.41 15.44
N ALA A 175 -16.52 40.86 15.44
CA ALA A 175 -17.19 41.34 14.25
C ALA A 175 -17.73 42.74 14.57
N GLU A 176 -17.25 43.75 13.84
CA GLU A 176 -18.06 44.92 13.53
C GLU A 176 -18.55 44.78 12.07
N PRO A 177 -19.80 45.17 11.78
CA PRO A 177 -20.37 45.07 10.45
C PRO A 177 -19.92 46.26 9.59
N GLU A 178 -19.22 45.98 8.50
CA GLU A 178 -18.95 46.97 7.45
C GLU A 178 -20.26 47.39 6.77
N GLN A 179 -20.41 48.69 6.58
CA GLN A 179 -21.59 49.34 6.03
C GLN A 179 -21.85 48.91 4.58
N VAL A 180 -23.11 48.57 4.30
CA VAL A 180 -23.62 48.31 2.96
C VAL A 180 -23.45 49.57 2.09
N PRO A 181 -22.69 49.52 0.97
CA PRO A 181 -22.65 50.64 0.03
C PRO A 181 -23.93 50.67 -0.82
N ALA A 182 -24.36 51.89 -1.16
CA ALA A 182 -25.48 52.18 -2.05
C ALA A 182 -25.30 51.56 -3.45
N PRO A 183 -26.41 51.29 -4.18
CA PRO A 183 -26.37 50.65 -5.50
C PRO A 183 -25.65 51.54 -6.52
N ILE A 184 -24.48 51.07 -6.98
CA ILE A 184 -23.71 51.68 -8.06
C ILE A 184 -24.38 51.32 -9.39
N SER A 185 -24.64 52.36 -10.19
CA SER A 185 -25.17 52.27 -11.54
C SER A 185 -24.21 51.51 -12.44
N THR A 186 -24.73 50.57 -13.22
CA THR A 186 -23.99 49.79 -14.23
C THR A 186 -23.33 50.72 -15.26
N PRO A 187 -21.99 50.77 -15.35
CA PRO A 187 -21.30 51.36 -16.49
C PRO A 187 -21.20 50.32 -17.60
N GLU A 188 -21.46 50.73 -18.85
CA GLU A 188 -21.23 49.93 -20.05
C GLU A 188 -19.81 49.35 -20.07
N SER A 189 -19.74 48.03 -20.20
CA SER A 189 -18.51 47.26 -20.35
C SER A 189 -17.84 47.59 -21.68
N ILE A 190 -16.92 48.55 -21.66
CA ILE A 190 -15.85 48.66 -22.65
C ILE A 190 -14.62 48.04 -21.96
N LEU A 191 -14.39 46.74 -22.16
CA LEU A 191 -13.16 46.09 -21.73
C LEU A 191 -11.99 46.69 -22.53
N PRO A 192 -11.07 47.45 -21.91
CA PRO A 192 -9.84 47.80 -22.58
C PRO A 192 -9.02 46.50 -22.66
N THR A 193 -8.67 46.10 -23.88
CA THR A 193 -7.68 45.05 -24.14
C THR A 193 -6.35 45.51 -23.55
N LYS A 194 -6.15 45.23 -22.26
CA LYS A 194 -4.91 45.49 -21.55
C LYS A 194 -3.86 44.64 -22.24
N LEU A 195 -2.93 45.27 -22.94
CA LEU A 195 -1.71 44.63 -23.41
C LEU A 195 -1.12 43.89 -22.20
N ILE A 196 -1.15 42.56 -22.25
CA ILE A 196 -0.41 41.71 -21.33
C ILE A 196 1.04 42.08 -21.60
N GLU A 197 1.62 42.93 -20.75
CA GLU A 197 3.05 43.19 -20.77
C GLU A 197 3.74 41.84 -20.77
N HIS A 198 4.59 41.63 -21.77
CA HIS A 198 5.31 40.39 -21.99
C HIS A 198 6.21 40.18 -20.76
N ILE A 199 5.71 39.47 -19.74
CA ILE A 199 6.50 39.11 -18.56
C ILE A 199 7.67 38.32 -19.14
N PRO A 200 8.92 38.82 -19.02
CA PRO A 200 10.07 38.12 -19.55
C PRO A 200 10.08 36.73 -18.93
N GLN A 201 9.98 35.71 -19.79
CA GLN A 201 10.08 34.32 -19.38
C GLN A 201 11.40 34.20 -18.60
N PRO A 202 11.37 33.80 -17.31
CA PRO A 202 12.59 33.66 -16.54
C PRO A 202 13.54 32.73 -17.29
N GLU A 203 14.81 33.12 -17.38
CA GLU A 203 15.84 32.33 -18.03
C GLU A 203 15.84 30.93 -17.42
N ARG A 204 15.67 29.89 -18.26
CA ARG A 204 15.64 28.50 -17.81
C ARG A 204 17.00 28.16 -17.22
N LYS A 205 17.04 27.89 -15.91
CA LYS A 205 18.24 27.44 -15.19
C LYS A 205 18.24 25.94 -15.06
N ASN A 206 19.41 25.34 -15.13
CA ASN A 206 19.56 23.93 -14.80
C ASN A 206 19.39 23.73 -13.28
N TRP A 207 18.99 22.54 -12.83
CA TRP A 207 18.75 22.28 -11.39
C TRP A 207 19.97 22.58 -10.51
N TRP A 208 21.19 22.41 -11.04
CA TRP A 208 22.46 22.71 -10.38
C TRP A 208 22.86 24.19 -10.38
N GLU A 209 22.15 25.05 -11.13
CA GLU A 209 22.40 26.50 -11.22
C GLU A 209 21.50 27.30 -10.27
N VAL A 210 20.46 26.66 -9.74
CA VAL A 210 19.50 27.29 -8.84
C VAL A 210 20.14 27.46 -7.47
N LYS A 211 20.38 28.72 -7.10
CA LYS A 211 20.73 29.10 -5.74
C LYS A 211 19.49 28.99 -4.86
N ARG A 212 19.67 28.38 -3.70
CA ARG A 212 18.62 28.11 -2.71
C ARG A 212 18.95 28.82 -1.40
N GLU A 213 17.91 29.25 -0.69
CA GLU A 213 18.06 29.99 0.57
C GLU A 213 18.48 29.05 1.71
N ALA A 214 17.95 27.82 1.69
CA ALA A 214 18.20 26.79 2.70
C ALA A 214 18.73 25.49 2.08
N GLU A 215 19.36 24.66 2.91
CA GLU A 215 19.62 23.28 2.55
C GLU A 215 18.36 22.46 2.82
N VAL A 216 17.93 21.68 1.82
CA VAL A 216 16.74 20.83 1.89
C VAL A 216 17.16 19.38 1.98
N MET A 217 16.52 18.60 2.83
CA MET A 217 16.82 17.19 3.05
C MET A 217 15.56 16.36 2.93
N ALA A 218 15.69 15.12 2.46
CA ALA A 218 14.61 14.16 2.46
C ALA A 218 15.05 12.83 3.07
N ILE A 219 14.14 12.17 3.79
CA ILE A 219 14.31 10.83 4.36
C ILE A 219 13.34 9.88 3.63
N GLU A 220 13.83 8.70 3.24
CA GLU A 220 13.05 7.59 2.66
C GLU A 220 11.98 7.05 3.63
N ASP A 221 11.24 6.03 3.20
CA ASP A 221 10.25 5.35 4.02
C ASP A 221 10.88 4.82 5.32
N LEU A 222 10.19 5.06 6.43
CA LEU A 222 10.66 4.61 7.74
C LEU A 222 10.10 3.26 8.15
N ASP A 223 9.05 2.78 7.47
CA ASP A 223 8.33 1.55 7.77
C ASP A 223 7.81 1.49 9.22
N GLY A 224 7.67 2.62 9.90
CA GLY A 224 7.37 2.69 11.33
C GLY A 224 8.52 2.21 12.26
N ASP A 225 9.78 2.18 11.80
CA ASP A 225 10.94 1.72 12.57
C ASP A 225 11.69 2.90 13.24
N MET A 226 11.60 3.01 14.57
CA MET A 226 12.27 4.07 15.32
C MET A 226 13.80 4.06 15.14
N LYS A 227 14.43 2.89 14.97
CA LYS A 227 15.88 2.81 14.77
C LYS A 227 16.30 3.42 13.43
N LYS A 228 15.49 3.23 12.37
CA LYS A 228 15.69 3.91 11.09
C LYS A 228 15.55 5.42 11.28
N PHE A 229 14.48 5.88 11.94
CA PHE A 229 14.30 7.30 12.27
C PHE A 229 15.54 7.90 12.96
N GLU A 230 16.01 7.28 14.06
CA GLU A 230 17.17 7.81 14.79
C GLU A 230 18.43 7.85 13.91
N LYS A 231 18.65 6.79 13.12
CA LYS A 231 19.80 6.66 12.23
C LYS A 231 19.80 7.78 11.19
N HIS A 232 18.68 8.02 10.52
CA HIS A 232 18.57 9.04 9.48
C HIS A 232 18.74 10.44 10.06
N ILE A 233 18.02 10.76 11.13
CA ILE A 233 18.09 12.07 11.78
C ILE A 233 19.50 12.42 12.27
N ARG A 234 20.18 11.47 12.93
CA ARG A 234 21.58 11.66 13.35
C ARG A 234 22.53 11.79 12.17
N SER A 235 22.32 11.02 11.10
CA SER A 235 23.19 11.08 9.91
C SER A 235 23.09 12.42 9.17
N LEU A 236 21.93 13.05 9.21
CA LEU A 236 21.68 14.37 8.63
C LEU A 236 22.16 15.51 9.55
N GLY A 237 22.35 15.25 10.85
CA GLY A 237 22.76 16.25 11.83
C GLY A 237 21.74 17.38 11.96
N VAL A 238 20.45 17.02 11.97
CA VAL A 238 19.32 17.95 12.07
C VAL A 238 18.61 17.91 13.42
N ALA A 239 18.80 16.84 14.19
CA ALA A 239 18.38 16.79 15.58
C ALA A 239 19.25 15.84 16.42
N GLU A 240 19.23 16.07 17.73
CA GLU A 240 19.90 15.24 18.73
C GLU A 240 19.00 14.98 19.93
N LYS A 241 19.29 13.96 20.73
CA LYS A 241 18.57 13.73 21.99
C LYS A 241 19.19 14.55 23.11
N ASP A 242 18.36 15.24 23.88
CA ASP A 242 18.78 15.87 25.12
C ASP A 242 19.02 14.83 26.25
N ALA A 243 19.38 15.30 27.45
CA ALA A 243 19.64 14.44 28.60
C ALA A 243 18.40 13.64 29.08
N ALA A 244 17.18 14.07 28.71
CA ALA A 244 15.93 13.38 29.01
C ALA A 244 15.53 12.42 27.87
N GLY A 245 16.30 12.35 26.78
CA GLY A 245 16.04 11.51 25.63
C GLY A 245 15.07 12.13 24.61
N LYS A 246 14.69 13.41 24.76
CA LYS A 246 13.80 14.10 23.81
C LYS A 246 14.60 14.66 22.64
N TRP A 247 14.00 14.63 21.45
CA TRP A 247 14.62 15.18 20.26
C TRP A 247 14.59 16.71 20.24
N GLN A 248 15.76 17.30 20.00
CA GLN A 248 16.00 18.73 19.90
C GLN A 248 16.49 19.07 18.49
N TRP A 249 15.81 20.01 17.82
CA TRP A 249 16.20 20.49 16.49
C TRP A 249 17.53 21.26 16.55
N THR A 250 18.49 20.81 15.75
CA THR A 250 19.82 21.41 15.56
C THR A 250 20.06 21.79 14.10
N GLY A 251 19.01 21.75 13.29
CA GLY A 251 19.06 22.00 11.86
C GLY A 251 19.16 23.49 11.48
N ASP A 252 19.00 24.43 12.41
CA ASP A 252 18.96 25.87 12.11
C ASP A 252 17.91 26.17 11.03
N ASP A 253 18.29 26.85 9.93
CA ASP A 253 17.43 27.22 8.80
C ASP A 253 17.14 26.08 7.79
N LYS A 254 17.60 24.85 8.07
CA LYS A 254 17.41 23.71 7.16
C LYS A 254 15.94 23.31 7.03
N LYS A 255 15.64 22.65 5.92
CA LYS A 255 14.33 22.05 5.66
C LYS A 255 14.46 20.54 5.59
N LEU A 256 13.57 19.81 6.24
CA LEU A 256 13.54 18.35 6.27
C LEU A 256 12.17 17.83 5.82
N VAL A 257 12.16 16.87 4.90
CA VAL A 257 10.95 16.22 4.39
C VAL A 257 11.03 14.73 4.69
N PHE A 258 10.05 14.19 5.42
CA PHE A 258 9.81 12.75 5.51
C PHE A 258 8.91 12.34 4.36
N LEU A 259 9.34 11.40 3.53
CA LEU A 259 8.65 11.07 2.29
C LEU A 259 7.43 10.15 2.44
N GLY A 260 7.10 9.71 3.65
CA GLY A 260 5.93 8.90 3.94
C GLY A 260 6.26 7.55 4.53
N ASP A 261 5.25 6.70 4.61
CA ASP A 261 5.31 5.31 5.05
C ASP A 261 5.93 5.21 6.45
N ILE A 262 5.24 5.85 7.41
CA ILE A 262 5.62 5.91 8.84
C ILE A 262 4.52 5.29 9.70
N LEU A 263 3.29 5.75 9.54
CA LEU A 263 2.10 5.34 10.28
C LEU A 263 1.52 4.07 9.69
N GLY A 264 1.19 3.12 10.56
CA GLY A 264 0.45 1.93 10.15
C GLY A 264 1.19 1.04 9.18
N ASP A 265 2.53 1.11 9.14
CA ASP A 265 3.38 0.35 8.23
C ASP A 265 3.93 -0.94 8.92
N ARG A 266 5.06 -1.48 8.46
CA ARG A 266 5.61 -2.80 8.84
C ARG A 266 6.17 -2.89 10.26
N CYS A 267 6.26 -1.78 11.00
CA CYS A 267 6.69 -1.72 12.41
C CYS A 267 5.74 -0.87 13.27
N MET A 268 5.89 -0.95 14.60
CA MET A 268 4.97 -0.41 15.60
C MET A 268 5.53 0.80 16.38
N ASP A 269 6.32 1.66 15.74
CA ASP A 269 6.75 2.93 16.34
C ASP A 269 6.24 4.16 15.57
N GLY A 270 5.29 3.99 14.63
CA GLY A 270 4.81 5.06 13.75
C GLY A 270 4.16 6.22 14.49
N VAL A 271 3.38 5.97 15.56
CA VAL A 271 2.76 7.02 16.37
C VAL A 271 3.82 7.82 17.13
N GLU A 272 4.81 7.14 17.71
CA GLU A 272 5.91 7.79 18.43
C GLU A 272 6.80 8.61 17.49
N ILE A 273 7.13 8.08 16.31
CA ILE A 273 7.88 8.80 15.28
C ILE A 273 7.12 10.06 14.85
N THR A 274 5.82 9.95 14.57
CA THR A 274 5.00 11.07 14.11
C THR A 274 4.92 12.19 15.15
N SER A 275 4.74 11.84 16.42
CA SER A 275 4.78 12.80 17.53
C SER A 275 6.13 13.52 17.63
N ASN A 276 7.25 12.78 17.50
CA ASN A 276 8.58 13.37 17.45
C ASN A 276 8.75 14.32 16.25
N ILE A 277 8.19 13.99 15.08
CA ILE A 277 8.20 14.86 13.89
C ILE A 277 7.42 16.15 14.17
N GLY A 278 6.24 16.06 14.78
CA GLY A 278 5.44 17.24 15.16
C GLY A 278 6.17 18.18 16.12
N ASP A 279 6.90 17.63 17.09
CA ASP A 279 7.72 18.43 17.99
C ASP A 279 8.95 19.05 17.29
N LEU A 280 9.62 18.31 16.40
CA LEU A 280 10.73 18.84 15.60
C LEU A 280 10.27 19.94 14.64
N ALA A 281 9.07 19.83 14.06
CA ALA A 281 8.51 20.86 13.18
C ALA A 281 8.34 22.20 13.91
N LYS A 282 7.79 22.18 15.13
CA LYS A 282 7.63 23.39 15.96
C LYS A 282 8.98 24.01 16.32
N GLN A 283 9.98 23.19 16.64
CA GLN A 283 11.32 23.66 17.00
C GLN A 283 12.07 24.22 15.78
N ALA A 284 11.91 23.59 14.60
CA ALA A 284 12.50 24.07 13.36
C ALA A 284 11.94 25.43 12.96
N GLU A 285 10.62 25.61 13.02
CA GLU A 285 9.96 26.90 12.71
C GLU A 285 10.50 28.04 13.57
N GLN A 286 10.75 27.79 14.87
CA GLN A 286 11.33 28.78 15.79
C GLN A 286 12.76 29.20 15.41
N GLN A 287 13.49 28.36 14.67
CA GLN A 287 14.85 28.61 14.19
C GLN A 287 14.88 29.03 12.71
N GLY A 288 13.71 29.24 12.08
CA GLY A 288 13.62 29.58 10.65
C GLY A 288 13.79 28.38 9.71
N GLY A 289 13.85 27.17 10.25
CA GLY A 289 13.82 25.92 9.49
C GLY A 289 12.39 25.40 9.28
N GLN A 290 12.28 24.20 8.70
CA GLN A 290 11.00 23.56 8.45
C GLN A 290 11.12 22.03 8.49
N VAL A 291 10.08 21.36 9.00
CA VAL A 291 9.93 19.90 8.92
C VAL A 291 8.56 19.58 8.35
N ASP A 292 8.53 18.77 7.30
CA ASP A 292 7.30 18.31 6.64
C ASP A 292 7.23 16.78 6.67
N PHE A 293 6.03 16.25 6.86
CA PHE A 293 5.71 14.83 6.77
C PHE A 293 4.71 14.62 5.64
N LEU A 294 5.11 13.87 4.62
CA LEU A 294 4.25 13.47 3.52
C LEU A 294 3.49 12.18 3.85
N CYS A 295 2.26 12.06 3.40
CA CYS A 295 1.45 10.84 3.51
C CYS A 295 1.90 9.87 2.42
N GLY A 296 2.37 8.70 2.83
CA GLY A 296 2.55 7.54 2.00
C GLY A 296 1.30 6.67 1.88
N ASN A 297 1.41 5.59 1.12
CA ASN A 297 0.27 4.69 0.94
C ASN A 297 -0.04 3.89 2.21
N HIS A 298 0.96 3.54 3.01
CA HIS A 298 0.74 2.86 4.29
C HIS A 298 0.13 3.80 5.34
N ASP A 299 0.57 5.06 5.35
CA ASP A 299 -0.05 6.10 6.19
C ASP A 299 -1.55 6.26 5.83
N MET A 300 -1.87 6.23 4.53
CA MET A 300 -3.25 6.32 4.05
C MET A 300 -4.08 5.10 4.43
N ASP A 301 -3.51 3.89 4.49
CA ASP A 301 -4.23 2.70 4.97
C ASP A 301 -4.62 2.81 6.45
N LEU A 302 -3.77 3.40 7.30
CA LEU A 302 -4.15 3.72 8.68
C LEU A 302 -5.24 4.80 8.74
N ILE A 303 -5.17 5.82 7.88
CA ILE A 303 -6.21 6.85 7.78
C ILE A 303 -7.55 6.23 7.36
N ARG A 304 -7.56 5.32 6.38
CA ARG A 304 -8.75 4.57 5.95
C ARG A 304 -9.37 3.78 7.09
N PHE A 305 -8.54 3.08 7.87
CA PHE A 305 -8.99 2.40 9.09
C PHE A 305 -9.74 3.37 10.01
N LEU A 306 -9.15 4.52 10.33
CA LEU A 306 -9.78 5.55 11.18
C LEU A 306 -11.02 6.21 10.57
N CYS A 307 -11.13 6.24 9.24
CA CYS A 307 -12.31 6.75 8.54
C CYS A 307 -13.46 5.74 8.47
N GLY A 308 -13.23 4.50 8.90
CA GLY A 308 -14.21 3.40 8.76
C GLY A 308 -14.35 2.89 7.33
N ASP A 309 -13.31 3.07 6.51
CA ASP A 309 -13.25 2.45 5.19
C ASP A 309 -12.81 0.98 5.34
N GLY A 310 -13.70 0.07 4.93
CA GLY A 310 -13.50 -1.38 5.00
C GLY A 310 -14.83 -2.07 5.29
N SER A 311 -15.25 -3.01 4.43
CA SER A 311 -16.47 -3.80 4.68
C SER A 311 -16.33 -4.70 5.92
N ASP A 312 -17.45 -5.22 6.45
CA ASP A 312 -17.50 -6.07 7.65
C ASP A 312 -16.49 -7.24 7.67
N ASN A 313 -16.02 -7.66 6.49
CA ASN A 313 -15.06 -8.75 6.30
C ASN A 313 -13.76 -8.34 5.58
N TYR A 314 -13.54 -7.05 5.28
CA TYR A 314 -12.33 -6.59 4.58
C TYR A 314 -11.07 -6.96 5.36
N ALA A 315 -11.05 -6.65 6.66
CA ALA A 315 -9.91 -6.91 7.52
C ALA A 315 -9.63 -8.41 7.67
N GLU A 316 -10.68 -9.23 7.77
CA GLU A 316 -10.58 -10.68 7.87
C GLU A 316 -9.97 -11.29 6.59
N LYS A 317 -10.50 -10.90 5.41
CA LYS A 317 -10.03 -11.38 4.11
C LYS A 317 -8.60 -10.93 3.78
N ASN A 318 -8.20 -9.76 4.28
CA ASN A 318 -6.88 -9.16 4.03
C ASN A 318 -5.93 -9.29 5.22
N ALA A 319 -6.25 -10.09 6.24
CA ALA A 319 -5.47 -10.20 7.47
C ALA A 319 -4.00 -10.57 7.23
N ASP A 320 -3.73 -11.50 6.30
CA ASP A 320 -2.36 -11.85 5.90
C ASP A 320 -1.57 -10.64 5.36
N LEU A 321 -2.23 -9.83 4.51
CA LEU A 321 -1.65 -8.62 3.93
C LEU A 321 -1.42 -7.57 5.02
N LEU A 322 -2.44 -7.29 5.84
CA LEU A 322 -2.36 -6.32 6.94
C LEU A 322 -1.28 -6.69 7.95
N THR A 323 -1.14 -7.97 8.31
CA THR A 323 -0.05 -8.44 9.18
C THR A 323 1.33 -8.21 8.55
N GLY A 324 1.46 -8.40 7.25
CA GLY A 324 2.75 -8.27 6.55
C GLY A 324 3.12 -6.86 6.13
N GLN A 325 2.15 -5.95 6.00
CA GLN A 325 2.34 -4.62 5.40
C GLN A 325 1.86 -3.48 6.29
N ASN A 326 0.92 -3.73 7.22
CA ASN A 326 0.27 -2.68 7.99
C ASN A 326 0.15 -2.99 9.48
N ILE A 327 1.09 -3.76 10.03
CA ILE A 327 1.05 -4.19 11.43
C ILE A 327 1.05 -3.00 12.40
N GLY A 328 1.62 -1.87 12.02
CA GLY A 328 1.63 -0.62 12.79
C GLY A 328 0.23 -0.09 13.14
N ILE A 329 -0.83 -0.49 12.42
CA ILE A 329 -2.21 -0.10 12.77
C ILE A 329 -2.57 -0.60 14.18
N TRP A 330 -1.95 -1.69 14.65
CA TRP A 330 -2.12 -2.20 16.02
C TRP A 330 -1.67 -1.22 17.10
N GLU A 331 -0.85 -0.21 16.80
CA GLU A 331 -0.52 0.85 17.76
C GLU A 331 -1.78 1.56 18.27
N LEU A 332 -2.84 1.63 17.47
CA LEU A 332 -4.09 2.28 17.86
C LEU A 332 -4.88 1.51 18.91
N ALA A 333 -4.61 0.20 19.09
CA ALA A 333 -5.25 -0.60 20.13
C ALA A 333 -4.98 -0.08 21.55
N GLN A 334 -3.89 0.68 21.76
CA GLN A 334 -3.61 1.33 23.05
C GLN A 334 -4.74 2.29 23.48
N PHE A 335 -5.47 2.84 22.52
CA PHE A 335 -6.60 3.73 22.73
C PHE A 335 -7.94 3.00 22.85
N ASP A 336 -7.98 1.66 22.90
CA ASP A 336 -9.21 0.95 23.26
C ASP A 336 -9.68 1.43 24.66
N PRO A 337 -10.95 1.86 24.83
CA PRO A 337 -11.44 2.31 26.13
C PRO A 337 -11.47 1.20 27.18
N ASP A 338 -11.49 -0.08 26.79
CA ASP A 338 -11.37 -1.20 27.72
C ASP A 338 -9.89 -1.42 28.10
N HIS A 339 -9.55 -1.14 29.37
CA HIS A 339 -8.22 -1.29 29.91
C HIS A 339 -7.73 -2.76 29.87
N ASP A 340 -8.64 -3.72 30.00
CA ASP A 340 -8.32 -5.15 30.04
C ASP A 340 -8.48 -5.83 28.68
N SER A 341 -8.76 -5.04 27.63
CA SER A 341 -8.94 -5.49 26.26
C SER A 341 -7.80 -6.40 25.82
N GLU A 342 -8.17 -7.51 25.20
CA GLU A 342 -7.23 -8.40 24.53
C GLU A 342 -6.44 -7.69 23.43
N LEU A 343 -7.04 -6.70 22.76
CA LEU A 343 -6.36 -5.95 21.69
C LEU A 343 -5.12 -5.22 22.23
N LYS A 344 -5.18 -4.66 23.43
CA LYS A 344 -4.03 -4.03 24.10
C LYS A 344 -2.93 -5.04 24.42
N LYS A 345 -3.33 -6.23 24.90
CA LYS A 345 -2.40 -7.32 25.22
C LYS A 345 -1.69 -7.81 23.95
N VAL A 346 -2.44 -7.95 22.85
CA VAL A 346 -1.91 -8.31 21.54
C VAL A 346 -0.97 -7.22 21.01
N ALA A 347 -1.29 -5.94 21.14
CA ALA A 347 -0.41 -4.87 20.68
C ALA A 347 0.95 -4.84 21.42
N LEU A 348 0.93 -5.00 22.75
CA LEU A 348 2.17 -5.10 23.54
C LEU A 348 3.01 -6.32 23.13
N PHE A 349 2.32 -7.42 22.83
CA PHE A 349 2.91 -8.66 22.35
C PHE A 349 3.56 -8.44 20.98
N VAL A 350 2.82 -7.97 19.97
CA VAL A 350 3.32 -7.72 18.61
C VAL A 350 4.54 -6.78 18.60
N ARG A 351 4.56 -5.74 19.44
CA ARG A 351 5.69 -4.78 19.52
C ARG A 351 7.02 -5.43 19.95
N SER A 352 6.97 -6.57 20.63
CA SER A 352 8.13 -7.21 21.25
C SER A 352 8.83 -8.28 20.39
N PHE A 353 8.34 -8.58 19.17
CA PHE A 353 8.85 -9.71 18.40
C PHE A 353 9.94 -9.40 17.38
N SER A 354 10.80 -10.41 17.20
CA SER A 354 11.44 -10.71 15.94
C SER A 354 10.62 -11.73 15.16
N GLU A 355 10.66 -11.71 13.82
CA GLU A 355 9.90 -12.62 12.95
C GLU A 355 10.09 -14.13 13.25
N ASP A 356 11.17 -14.51 13.96
CA ASP A 356 11.50 -15.90 14.33
C ASP A 356 10.88 -16.38 15.67
N ASP A 357 9.98 -15.60 16.28
CA ASP A 357 9.39 -15.96 17.57
C ASP A 357 8.13 -16.85 17.41
N VAL A 358 8.09 -17.99 18.11
CA VAL A 358 6.96 -18.96 18.15
C VAL A 358 5.62 -18.29 18.48
N THR A 359 5.69 -17.18 19.18
CA THR A 359 4.57 -16.33 19.56
C THR A 359 4.00 -15.54 18.37
N PHE A 360 4.82 -15.10 17.42
CA PHE A 360 4.35 -14.47 16.19
C PHE A 360 3.59 -15.47 15.31
N ASP A 361 3.97 -16.75 15.32
CA ASP A 361 3.20 -17.81 14.66
C ASP A 361 1.81 -17.96 15.28
N LYS A 362 1.68 -17.82 16.60
CA LYS A 362 0.37 -17.80 17.26
C LYS A 362 -0.48 -16.61 16.80
N PHE A 363 0.11 -15.40 16.74
CA PHE A 363 -0.60 -14.26 16.17
C PHE A 363 -1.07 -14.53 14.74
N ARG A 364 -0.21 -15.10 13.88
CA ARG A 364 -0.57 -15.47 12.50
C ARG A 364 -1.67 -16.52 12.41
N GLN A 365 -1.77 -17.45 13.36
CA GLN A 365 -2.87 -18.42 13.43
C GLN A 365 -4.20 -17.73 13.72
N ASP A 366 -4.18 -16.71 14.59
CA ASP A 366 -5.39 -16.00 15.05
C ASP A 366 -5.66 -14.69 14.28
N GLN A 367 -4.79 -14.31 13.32
CA GLN A 367 -4.76 -12.97 12.73
C GLN A 367 -6.07 -12.55 12.05
N GLN A 368 -6.78 -13.48 11.40
CA GLN A 368 -8.04 -13.18 10.72
C GLN A 368 -9.09 -12.64 11.69
N TRP A 369 -9.27 -13.36 12.81
CA TRP A 369 -10.18 -12.96 13.87
C TRP A 369 -9.69 -11.71 14.61
N LEU A 370 -8.39 -11.61 14.88
CA LEU A 370 -7.80 -10.46 15.59
C LEU A 370 -7.94 -9.16 14.79
N TRP A 371 -7.65 -9.17 13.49
CA TRP A 371 -7.82 -8.01 12.61
C TRP A 371 -9.27 -7.61 12.49
N LYS A 372 -10.19 -8.58 12.31
CA LYS A 372 -11.62 -8.29 12.32
C LYS A 372 -12.04 -7.61 13.62
N LYS A 373 -11.61 -8.15 14.76
CA LYS A 373 -11.93 -7.60 16.08
C LYS A 373 -11.38 -6.18 16.28
N LEU A 374 -10.19 -5.88 15.76
CA LEU A 374 -9.62 -4.53 15.81
C LEU A 374 -10.45 -3.54 14.97
N TYR A 375 -10.87 -3.93 13.77
CA TYR A 375 -11.73 -3.11 12.91
C TYR A 375 -13.13 -2.91 13.51
N ASP A 376 -13.73 -3.97 14.07
CA ASP A 376 -15.02 -3.88 14.79
C ASP A 376 -14.93 -2.90 15.98
N LYS A 377 -13.75 -2.73 16.59
CA LYS A 377 -13.48 -1.83 17.72
C LYS A 377 -13.05 -0.42 17.33
N MET A 378 -12.88 -0.15 16.05
CA MET A 378 -12.40 1.15 15.56
C MET A 378 -13.27 2.33 16.03
N PRO A 379 -14.62 2.28 15.98
CA PRO A 379 -15.44 3.40 16.41
C PRO A 379 -15.23 3.80 17.88
N GLU A 380 -15.07 2.82 18.78
CA GLU A 380 -14.80 3.07 20.19
C GLU A 380 -13.38 3.59 20.44
N ILE A 381 -12.39 3.03 19.72
CA ILE A 381 -10.99 3.50 19.74
C ILE A 381 -10.94 4.97 19.33
N LEU A 382 -11.52 5.33 18.19
CA LEU A 382 -11.54 6.71 17.69
C LEU A 382 -12.30 7.65 18.64
N ALA A 383 -13.42 7.21 19.20
CA ALA A 383 -14.15 7.98 20.21
C ALA A 383 -13.28 8.26 21.46
N ASN A 384 -12.52 7.28 21.93
CA ASN A 384 -11.60 7.47 23.04
C ASN A 384 -10.41 8.36 22.68
N MET A 385 -9.88 8.26 21.45
CA MET A 385 -8.84 9.16 20.96
C MET A 385 -9.30 10.62 20.96
N ARG A 386 -10.54 10.90 20.52
CA ARG A 386 -11.13 12.25 20.53
C ARG A 386 -11.25 12.86 21.93
N ASN A 387 -11.39 12.01 22.96
CA ASN A 387 -11.65 12.40 24.35
C ASN A 387 -10.40 12.42 25.24
N SER A 388 -9.33 11.70 24.86
CA SER A 388 -8.06 11.68 25.60
C SER A 388 -7.10 12.74 25.05
N GLN A 389 -6.27 13.33 25.92
CA GLN A 389 -5.28 14.31 25.48
C GLN A 389 -4.29 13.71 24.49
N GLU A 390 -3.76 12.53 24.80
CA GLU A 390 -2.80 11.80 23.96
C GLU A 390 -3.41 11.42 22.60
N GLY A 391 -4.59 10.80 22.59
CA GLY A 391 -5.26 10.45 21.34
C GLY A 391 -5.58 11.66 20.47
N ARG A 392 -5.98 12.78 21.07
CA ARG A 392 -6.21 14.04 20.33
C ARG A 392 -4.93 14.56 19.68
N MET A 393 -3.78 14.46 20.36
CA MET A 393 -2.49 14.87 19.79
C MET A 393 -2.17 14.03 18.55
N VAL A 394 -2.33 12.70 18.63
CA VAL A 394 -2.13 11.80 17.49
C VAL A 394 -3.06 12.16 16.33
N LEU A 395 -4.35 12.40 16.59
CA LEU A 395 -5.30 12.80 15.55
C LEU A 395 -4.95 14.16 14.91
N GLU A 396 -4.47 15.13 15.69
CA GLU A 396 -4.00 16.42 15.17
C GLU A 396 -2.76 16.24 14.29
N ASP A 397 -1.81 15.40 14.70
CA ASP A 397 -0.61 15.13 13.90
C ASP A 397 -0.99 14.47 12.56
N ILE A 398 -1.93 13.50 12.56
CA ILE A 398 -2.49 12.90 11.34
C ILE A 398 -3.15 13.97 10.45
N CYS A 399 -3.92 14.88 11.05
CA CYS A 399 -4.57 15.97 10.32
C CYS A 399 -3.60 17.02 9.74
N ASN A 400 -2.33 17.00 10.13
CA ASN A 400 -1.30 17.92 9.66
C ASN A 400 -0.38 17.30 8.60
N ILE A 401 -0.55 16.01 8.29
CA ILE A 401 0.19 15.34 7.22
C ILE A 401 -0.10 16.04 5.88
N LYS A 402 0.90 16.09 5.00
CA LYS A 402 0.82 16.70 3.67
C LYS A 402 0.83 15.63 2.59
N VAL A 403 0.28 15.93 1.43
CA VAL A 403 0.31 15.04 0.25
C VAL A 403 1.61 15.26 -0.54
N ALA A 404 1.96 16.52 -0.71
CA ALA A 404 3.15 16.98 -1.41
C ALA A 404 3.65 18.29 -0.80
N VAL A 405 4.92 18.62 -1.02
CA VAL A 405 5.46 19.95 -0.69
C VAL A 405 6.37 20.44 -1.79
N VAL A 406 6.49 21.76 -1.92
CA VAL A 406 7.53 22.37 -2.76
C VAL A 406 8.46 23.19 -1.89
N HIS A 407 9.75 22.91 -2.00
CA HIS A 407 10.80 23.75 -1.43
C HIS A 407 11.66 24.31 -2.53
N ASP A 408 11.65 25.65 -2.64
CA ASP A 408 12.33 26.41 -3.68
C ASP A 408 11.85 25.99 -5.08
N ASP A 409 12.57 25.08 -5.72
CA ASP A 409 12.32 24.55 -7.06
C ASP A 409 12.19 23.03 -7.11
N ILE A 410 11.94 22.41 -5.94
CA ILE A 410 11.90 20.96 -5.77
C ILE A 410 10.52 20.54 -5.29
N LEU A 411 9.86 19.70 -6.06
CA LEU A 411 8.63 19.03 -5.66
C LEU A 411 8.96 17.75 -4.89
N PHE A 412 8.32 17.55 -3.75
CA PHE A 412 8.37 16.31 -2.98
C PHE A 412 6.99 15.68 -2.94
N CYS A 413 6.91 14.38 -3.23
CA CYS A 413 5.70 13.57 -3.13
C CYS A 413 6.07 12.19 -2.58
N HIS A 414 5.11 11.37 -2.15
CA HIS A 414 5.42 10.00 -1.77
C HIS A 414 5.49 9.07 -2.99
N THR A 415 4.42 8.98 -3.78
CA THR A 415 4.34 8.05 -4.91
C THR A 415 5.17 8.48 -6.12
N ASP A 416 5.41 7.54 -7.03
CA ASP A 416 6.04 7.82 -8.32
C ASP A 416 5.24 8.88 -9.09
N PRO A 417 5.87 9.93 -9.65
CA PRO A 417 5.15 10.98 -10.36
C PRO A 417 4.50 10.44 -11.63
N THR A 418 3.18 10.23 -11.58
CA THR A 418 2.38 9.77 -12.71
C THR A 418 1.92 10.92 -13.59
N ILE A 419 1.50 10.59 -14.81
CA ILE A 419 0.93 11.56 -15.75
C ILE A 419 -0.32 12.25 -15.18
N LYS A 420 -1.21 11.51 -14.52
CA LYS A 420 -2.39 12.05 -13.84
C LYS A 420 -2.00 13.07 -12.77
N MET A 421 -0.96 12.77 -12.00
CA MET A 421 -0.41 13.69 -10.99
C MET A 421 0.15 14.97 -11.64
N ILE A 422 0.98 14.84 -12.68
CA ILE A 422 1.59 15.99 -13.35
C ILE A 422 0.53 16.88 -14.00
N VAL A 423 -0.49 16.30 -14.64
CA VAL A 423 -1.57 17.08 -15.24
C VAL A 423 -2.39 17.81 -14.16
N ASP A 424 -2.67 17.17 -13.02
CA ASP A 424 -3.36 17.83 -11.92
C ASP A 424 -2.53 19.00 -11.33
N LEU A 425 -1.23 18.76 -11.09
CA LEU A 425 -0.31 19.77 -10.54
C LEU A 425 -0.12 20.97 -11.46
N THR A 426 -0.11 20.74 -12.78
CA THR A 426 0.19 21.78 -13.79
C THR A 426 -1.05 22.47 -14.35
N ARG A 427 -2.27 22.05 -13.97
CA ARG A 427 -3.54 22.54 -14.55
C ARG A 427 -3.64 24.06 -14.63
N ASP A 428 -3.21 24.76 -13.58
CA ASP A 428 -3.30 26.23 -13.47
C ASP A 428 -1.94 26.93 -13.69
N GLY A 429 -0.91 26.18 -14.10
CA GLY A 429 0.45 26.70 -14.33
C GLY A 429 1.23 27.05 -13.05
N ASN A 430 0.63 26.92 -11.86
CA ASN A 430 1.26 27.21 -10.57
C ASN A 430 1.21 25.99 -9.63
N ILE A 431 2.24 25.14 -9.71
CA ILE A 431 2.36 23.93 -8.89
C ILE A 431 2.33 24.25 -7.39
N ASN A 432 2.98 25.33 -6.93
CA ASN A 432 3.01 25.70 -5.50
C ASN A 432 1.61 25.95 -4.94
N GLN A 433 0.81 26.71 -5.69
CA GLN A 433 -0.57 26.99 -5.32
C GLN A 433 -1.41 25.71 -5.29
N ARG A 434 -1.26 24.86 -6.32
CA ARG A 434 -2.01 23.61 -6.41
C ARG A 434 -1.64 22.63 -5.29
N VAL A 435 -0.36 22.47 -4.97
CA VAL A 435 0.11 21.67 -3.83
C VAL A 435 -0.48 22.18 -2.51
N SER A 436 -0.51 23.50 -2.32
CA SER A 436 -1.11 24.11 -1.12
C SER A 436 -2.61 23.81 -1.03
N GLU A 437 -3.33 23.85 -2.14
CA GLU A 437 -4.75 23.52 -2.22
C GLU A 437 -5.00 22.04 -1.92
N ILE A 438 -4.23 21.12 -2.50
CA ILE A 438 -4.33 19.67 -2.27
C ILE A 438 -4.14 19.36 -0.78
N ASN A 439 -3.08 19.90 -0.17
CA ASN A 439 -2.83 19.74 1.26
C ASN A 439 -4.01 20.26 2.09
N ARG A 440 -4.52 21.45 1.75
CA ARG A 440 -5.68 22.02 2.45
C ARG A 440 -6.91 21.12 2.34
N ILE A 441 -7.26 20.64 1.14
CA ILE A 441 -8.43 19.76 0.94
C ILE A 441 -8.30 18.50 1.79
N VAL A 442 -7.13 17.84 1.77
CA VAL A 442 -6.88 16.62 2.56
C VAL A 442 -6.99 16.91 4.04
N GLN A 443 -6.26 17.90 4.55
CA GLN A 443 -6.22 18.21 5.97
C GLN A 443 -7.56 18.70 6.53
N GLU A 444 -8.35 19.46 5.76
CA GLU A 444 -9.71 19.86 6.16
C GLU A 444 -10.66 18.66 6.22
N ASN A 445 -10.62 17.77 5.22
CA ASN A 445 -11.42 16.55 5.21
C ASN A 445 -11.03 15.63 6.38
N LEU A 446 -9.74 15.42 6.63
CA LEU A 446 -9.27 14.63 7.78
C LEU A 446 -9.77 15.23 9.10
N ARG A 447 -9.71 16.55 9.30
CA ARG A 447 -10.23 17.16 10.54
C ARG A 447 -11.73 16.94 10.70
N ARG A 448 -12.51 17.13 9.62
CA ARG A 448 -13.96 16.90 9.64
C ARG A 448 -14.29 15.44 9.92
N THR A 449 -13.61 14.50 9.29
CA THR A 449 -13.86 13.07 9.50
C THR A 449 -13.38 12.61 10.88
N LEU A 450 -12.13 12.89 11.23
CA LEU A 450 -11.51 12.39 12.46
C LEU A 450 -12.03 13.06 13.72
N PHE A 451 -12.46 14.33 13.69
CA PHE A 451 -13.01 15.00 14.88
C PHE A 451 -14.53 15.18 14.88
N GLN A 452 -15.16 15.27 13.72
CA GLN A 452 -16.60 15.61 13.60
C GLN A 452 -17.43 14.45 13.03
N ASN A 453 -16.79 13.32 12.69
CA ASN A 453 -17.44 12.13 12.16
C ASN A 453 -18.17 12.37 10.83
N GLU A 454 -17.69 13.33 10.04
CA GLU A 454 -18.20 13.61 8.70
C GLU A 454 -17.58 12.68 7.66
N LYS A 455 -18.30 12.45 6.54
CA LYS A 455 -17.79 11.64 5.44
C LYS A 455 -16.75 12.43 4.63
N LEU A 456 -15.75 11.72 4.14
CA LEU A 456 -14.79 12.24 3.15
C LEU A 456 -15.54 12.67 1.89
N ASP A 457 -15.17 13.81 1.31
CA ASP A 457 -15.76 14.31 0.08
C ASP A 457 -15.08 13.75 -1.19
N ASP A 458 -15.71 13.99 -2.35
CA ASP A 458 -15.22 13.50 -3.64
C ASP A 458 -13.86 14.09 -4.03
N ASN A 459 -13.51 15.29 -3.55
CA ASN A 459 -12.21 15.89 -3.83
C ASN A 459 -11.10 15.15 -3.09
N PHE A 460 -11.35 14.76 -1.84
CA PHE A 460 -10.44 13.90 -1.09
C PHE A 460 -10.23 12.57 -1.83
N ARG A 461 -11.29 11.89 -2.24
CA ARG A 461 -11.20 10.61 -2.96
C ARG A 461 -10.40 10.72 -4.25
N ARG A 462 -10.60 11.79 -5.02
CA ARG A 462 -9.82 12.05 -6.23
C ARG A 462 -8.33 12.27 -5.94
N ILE A 463 -8.00 13.02 -4.88
CA ILE A 463 -6.61 13.20 -4.45
C ILE A 463 -6.04 11.86 -4.00
N GLU A 464 -6.81 11.08 -3.25
CA GLU A 464 -6.39 9.79 -2.74
C GLU A 464 -5.98 8.83 -3.86
N GLU A 465 -6.84 8.69 -4.88
CA GLU A 465 -6.56 7.88 -6.07
C GLU A 465 -5.35 8.37 -6.87
N THR A 466 -5.11 9.68 -6.91
CA THR A 466 -4.07 10.29 -7.75
C THR A 466 -2.70 10.27 -7.07
N TYR A 467 -2.65 10.47 -5.75
CA TYR A 467 -1.41 10.73 -5.02
C TYR A 467 -1.00 9.60 -4.07
N PHE A 468 -1.92 8.70 -3.65
CA PHE A 468 -1.60 7.59 -2.72
C PHE A 468 -1.71 6.20 -3.35
N ASN A 469 -2.11 6.10 -4.62
CA ASN A 469 -2.04 4.83 -5.33
C ASN A 469 -0.57 4.48 -5.57
N ALA A 470 -0.08 3.43 -4.93
CA ALA A 470 1.29 2.93 -5.00
C ALA A 470 1.49 1.81 -6.05
N HIS A 471 0.40 1.36 -6.67
CA HIS A 471 0.49 0.34 -7.73
C HIS A 471 0.98 0.92 -9.06
N ASN A 472 1.15 2.23 -9.16
CA ASN A 472 1.56 2.97 -10.35
C ASN A 472 3.09 3.17 -10.41
N ARG A 473 3.86 2.09 -10.52
CA ARG A 473 5.34 2.13 -10.44
C ARG A 473 6.05 2.71 -11.68
N LYS A 474 5.42 3.63 -12.40
CA LYS A 474 5.85 4.13 -13.71
C LYS A 474 5.80 5.64 -13.73
N TYR A 475 6.94 6.26 -14.00
CA TYR A 475 6.99 7.71 -14.18
C TYR A 475 6.15 8.13 -15.38
N PHE A 476 5.61 9.33 -15.33
CA PHE A 476 4.87 9.96 -16.43
C PHE A 476 5.65 10.08 -17.75
N VAL A 477 6.96 9.81 -17.69
CA VAL A 477 7.89 9.83 -18.82
C VAL A 477 8.10 8.46 -19.47
N GLU A 478 7.58 7.39 -18.85
CA GLU A 478 7.69 6.02 -19.33
C GLU A 478 6.47 5.63 -20.17
N GLN A 479 6.65 4.78 -21.19
CA GLN A 479 5.58 4.32 -22.08
C GLN A 479 4.45 3.63 -21.32
N GLU A 480 4.79 2.77 -20.35
CA GLU A 480 3.83 2.00 -19.55
C GLU A 480 2.88 2.90 -18.74
N SER A 481 3.26 4.16 -18.49
CA SER A 481 2.32 5.13 -17.88
C SER A 481 1.12 5.42 -18.77
N PHE A 482 1.28 5.33 -20.10
CA PHE A 482 0.21 5.51 -21.08
C PHE A 482 -0.64 4.26 -21.30
N GLU A 483 -0.07 3.07 -21.09
CA GLU A 483 -0.83 1.80 -21.07
C GLU A 483 -1.83 1.81 -19.93
N ASN A 484 -1.40 2.21 -18.72
CA ASN A 484 -2.30 2.39 -17.57
C ASN A 484 -3.41 3.41 -17.86
N LEU A 485 -3.12 4.49 -18.60
CA LEU A 485 -4.13 5.46 -19.02
C LEU A 485 -5.12 4.86 -20.04
N ALA A 486 -4.65 4.04 -20.97
CA ALA A 486 -5.52 3.35 -21.92
C ALA A 486 -6.45 2.37 -21.19
N GLU A 487 -5.91 1.62 -20.22
CA GLU A 487 -6.71 0.74 -19.36
C GLU A 487 -7.74 1.52 -18.52
N ASP A 488 -7.33 2.63 -17.90
CA ASP A 488 -8.22 3.53 -17.15
C ASP A 488 -9.35 4.09 -18.04
N LEU A 489 -9.03 4.46 -19.28
CA LEU A 489 -10.02 4.89 -20.27
C LEU A 489 -11.03 3.78 -20.55
N LEU A 490 -10.56 2.55 -20.76
CA LEU A 490 -11.43 1.41 -21.06
C LEU A 490 -12.32 1.07 -19.86
N VAL A 491 -11.78 1.08 -18.64
CA VAL A 491 -12.56 0.94 -17.39
C VAL A 491 -13.66 2.01 -17.36
N LYS A 492 -13.31 3.29 -17.50
CA LYS A 492 -14.28 4.39 -17.43
C LYS A 492 -15.40 4.26 -18.46
N VAL A 493 -15.08 3.82 -19.68
CA VAL A 493 -16.09 3.57 -20.71
C VAL A 493 -17.01 2.40 -20.32
N MET A 494 -16.46 1.32 -19.74
CA MET A 494 -17.27 0.19 -19.27
C MET A 494 -18.21 0.61 -18.14
N GLU A 495 -17.74 1.42 -17.19
CA GLU A 495 -18.56 1.99 -16.12
C GLU A 495 -19.75 2.76 -16.73
N TYR A 496 -19.49 3.66 -17.67
CA TYR A 496 -20.53 4.44 -18.35
C TYR A 496 -21.52 3.57 -19.11
N LEU A 497 -21.04 2.55 -19.81
CA LEU A 497 -21.91 1.62 -20.54
C LEU A 497 -22.79 0.83 -19.57
N TYR A 498 -22.25 0.36 -18.45
CA TYR A 498 -23.01 -0.34 -17.41
C TYR A 498 -24.08 0.57 -16.79
N GLU A 499 -23.70 1.78 -16.35
CA GLU A 499 -24.62 2.77 -15.77
C GLU A 499 -25.78 3.17 -16.72
N ASN A 500 -25.56 3.05 -18.03
CA ASN A 500 -26.55 3.36 -19.06
C ASN A 500 -27.29 2.10 -19.59
N ASN A 501 -27.16 0.95 -18.92
CA ASN A 501 -27.76 -0.34 -19.32
C ASN A 501 -27.36 -0.78 -20.75
N ALA A 502 -26.18 -0.35 -21.22
CA ALA A 502 -25.62 -0.70 -22.52
C ALA A 502 -24.73 -1.95 -22.43
N ILE A 503 -24.46 -2.46 -21.24
CA ILE A 503 -23.85 -3.78 -21.03
C ILE A 503 -24.80 -4.59 -20.15
N ASN A 504 -25.06 -5.84 -20.57
CA ASN A 504 -25.79 -6.80 -19.76
C ASN A 504 -24.83 -7.93 -19.37
N PHE A 505 -24.69 -8.10 -18.06
CA PHE A 505 -24.06 -9.27 -17.47
C PHE A 505 -25.11 -10.29 -17.07
N ASN A 506 -24.69 -11.53 -16.89
CA ASN A 506 -25.54 -12.53 -16.27
C ASN A 506 -25.87 -12.15 -14.82
N GLN A 507 -26.82 -12.89 -14.23
CA GLN A 507 -27.37 -12.56 -12.92
C GLN A 507 -26.30 -12.51 -11.83
N ASP A 508 -25.34 -13.45 -11.82
CA ASP A 508 -24.30 -13.53 -10.80
C ASP A 508 -23.39 -12.30 -10.79
N ALA A 509 -22.91 -11.87 -11.96
CA ALA A 509 -22.09 -10.66 -12.06
C ALA A 509 -22.89 -9.38 -11.78
N LYS A 510 -24.17 -9.37 -12.13
CA LYS A 510 -25.04 -8.26 -11.78
C LYS A 510 -25.24 -8.15 -10.27
N GLU A 511 -25.49 -9.27 -9.60
CA GLU A 511 -25.57 -9.33 -8.14
C GLU A 511 -24.26 -8.89 -7.50
N ASP A 512 -23.12 -9.32 -8.04
CA ASP A 512 -21.81 -8.87 -7.57
C ASP A 512 -21.62 -7.36 -7.73
N PHE A 513 -22.01 -6.77 -8.86
CA PHE A 513 -21.96 -5.32 -9.04
C PHE A 513 -22.98 -4.56 -8.18
N ASP A 514 -24.16 -5.12 -7.95
CA ASP A 514 -25.19 -4.52 -7.09
C ASP A 514 -24.75 -4.55 -5.61
N GLU A 515 -24.03 -5.60 -5.19
CA GLU A 515 -23.50 -5.77 -3.84
C GLU A 515 -22.21 -4.99 -3.58
N ASN A 516 -21.25 -5.06 -4.52
CA ASN A 516 -19.88 -4.59 -4.33
C ASN A 516 -19.56 -3.31 -5.11
N GLY A 517 -20.44 -2.90 -6.02
CA GLY A 517 -20.18 -1.81 -6.95
C GLY A 517 -19.17 -2.19 -8.04
N PHE A 518 -18.92 -1.26 -8.95
CA PHE A 518 -17.97 -1.44 -10.06
C PHE A 518 -16.86 -0.38 -10.09
N LYS A 519 -16.97 0.66 -9.26
CA LYS A 519 -16.05 1.79 -9.23
C LYS A 519 -14.68 1.37 -8.72
N GLY A 520 -13.63 1.75 -9.44
CA GLY A 520 -12.25 1.47 -9.06
C GLY A 520 -11.78 0.03 -9.35
N LEU A 521 -12.60 -0.76 -10.06
CA LEU A 521 -12.14 -2.05 -10.58
C LEU A 521 -11.07 -1.84 -11.67
N LYS A 522 -9.95 -2.54 -11.54
CA LYS A 522 -8.89 -2.54 -12.56
C LYS A 522 -9.37 -3.14 -13.88
N TRP A 523 -8.74 -2.74 -14.99
CA TRP A 523 -9.06 -3.27 -16.32
C TRP A 523 -8.92 -4.80 -16.41
N GLU A 524 -7.93 -5.38 -15.72
CA GLU A 524 -7.77 -6.83 -15.61
C GLU A 524 -9.01 -7.50 -14.98
N ASN A 525 -9.57 -6.90 -13.93
CA ASN A 525 -10.79 -7.42 -13.30
C ASN A 525 -11.98 -7.31 -14.26
N TRP A 526 -12.17 -6.14 -14.87
CA TRP A 526 -13.20 -5.93 -15.90
C TRP A 526 -13.09 -6.98 -17.01
N THR A 527 -11.92 -7.15 -17.61
CA THR A 527 -11.70 -8.07 -18.73
C THR A 527 -11.89 -9.53 -18.31
N VAL A 528 -11.14 -9.99 -17.31
CA VAL A 528 -11.07 -11.41 -16.96
C VAL A 528 -12.30 -11.89 -16.21
N ASN A 529 -12.78 -11.14 -15.22
CA ASN A 529 -13.81 -11.62 -14.31
C ASN A 529 -15.22 -11.32 -14.80
N TYR A 530 -15.42 -10.20 -15.50
CA TYR A 530 -16.75 -9.76 -15.89
C TYR A 530 -16.99 -9.90 -17.40
N LEU A 531 -16.15 -9.28 -18.22
CA LEU A 531 -16.36 -9.21 -19.67
C LEU A 531 -16.15 -10.56 -20.35
N PHE A 532 -15.19 -11.37 -19.91
CA PHE A 532 -14.94 -12.68 -20.54
C PHE A 532 -15.81 -13.79 -19.99
N ARG A 533 -16.16 -13.75 -18.71
CA ARG A 533 -16.86 -14.85 -18.04
C ARG A 533 -18.37 -14.64 -17.95
N GLN A 534 -18.80 -13.40 -17.83
CA GLN A 534 -20.15 -13.08 -17.34
C GLN A 534 -20.92 -12.14 -18.29
N LEU A 535 -20.30 -11.67 -19.38
CA LEU A 535 -20.92 -10.78 -20.35
C LEU A 535 -21.92 -11.53 -21.23
N ASP A 536 -23.20 -11.16 -21.14
CA ASP A 536 -24.24 -11.70 -22.00
C ASP A 536 -24.32 -10.93 -23.33
N SER A 537 -24.31 -9.60 -23.24
CA SER A 537 -24.35 -8.73 -24.41
C SER A 537 -23.81 -7.34 -24.12
N ILE A 538 -23.33 -6.68 -25.17
CA ILE A 538 -22.92 -5.28 -25.16
C ILE A 538 -23.59 -4.55 -26.33
N ASP A 539 -24.29 -3.47 -26.02
CA ASP A 539 -24.83 -2.51 -26.97
C ASP A 539 -23.80 -1.38 -27.15
N ILE A 540 -23.15 -1.35 -28.31
CA ILE A 540 -22.12 -0.35 -28.62
C ILE A 540 -22.81 0.98 -28.96
N ASN A 541 -23.21 1.71 -27.93
CA ASN A 541 -23.84 3.02 -28.07
C ASN A 541 -22.77 4.12 -28.12
N LYS A 542 -22.49 4.61 -29.33
CA LYS A 542 -21.48 5.66 -29.58
C LYS A 542 -21.64 6.89 -28.68
N SER A 543 -22.87 7.36 -28.42
CA SER A 543 -23.10 8.54 -27.59
C SER A 543 -22.78 8.32 -26.10
N VAL A 544 -22.95 7.09 -25.60
CA VAL A 544 -22.58 6.73 -24.22
C VAL A 544 -21.06 6.66 -24.11
N ILE A 545 -20.40 6.03 -25.09
CA ILE A 545 -18.94 5.93 -25.19
C ILE A 545 -18.31 7.32 -25.27
N GLU A 546 -18.84 8.20 -26.12
CA GLU A 546 -18.39 9.60 -26.24
C GLU A 546 -18.42 10.33 -24.89
N ARG A 547 -19.51 10.20 -24.13
CA ARG A 547 -19.61 10.82 -22.80
C ARG A 547 -18.60 10.23 -21.80
N GLY A 548 -18.38 8.92 -21.81
CA GLY A 548 -17.38 8.27 -20.97
C GLY A 548 -15.96 8.75 -21.29
N ILE A 549 -15.62 8.86 -22.58
CA ILE A 549 -14.33 9.39 -23.05
C ILE A 549 -14.18 10.87 -22.68
N ASP A 550 -15.22 11.69 -22.84
CA ASP A 550 -15.18 13.12 -22.49
C ASP A 550 -15.01 13.34 -20.99
N GLU A 551 -15.67 12.54 -20.16
CA GLU A 551 -15.47 12.54 -18.71
C GLU A 551 -14.03 12.17 -18.36
N TRP A 552 -13.55 11.05 -18.90
CA TRP A 552 -12.19 10.56 -18.68
C TRP A 552 -11.13 11.60 -19.06
N LYS A 553 -11.29 12.24 -20.23
CA LYS A 553 -10.41 13.33 -20.69
C LYS A 553 -10.41 14.50 -19.72
N ARG A 554 -11.59 14.90 -19.21
CA ARG A 554 -11.72 16.01 -18.26
C ARG A 554 -11.07 15.68 -16.91
N GLU A 555 -11.25 14.45 -16.42
CA GLU A 555 -10.68 13.99 -15.15
C GLU A 555 -9.14 13.91 -15.20
N ASN A 556 -8.60 13.45 -16.33
CA ASN A 556 -7.16 13.27 -16.52
C ASN A 556 -6.47 14.47 -17.21
N GLY A 557 -7.23 15.48 -17.64
CA GLY A 557 -6.73 16.65 -18.38
C GLY A 557 -6.04 16.30 -19.70
N LEU A 558 -6.53 15.25 -20.38
CA LEU A 558 -5.99 14.74 -21.63
C LEU A 558 -6.82 15.20 -22.82
N SER A 559 -6.19 15.26 -23.98
CA SER A 559 -6.81 15.59 -25.25
C SER A 559 -6.79 14.40 -26.21
N GLY A 560 -7.58 14.42 -27.29
CA GLY A 560 -7.63 13.39 -28.31
C GLY A 560 -9.03 12.87 -28.63
N ASP A 561 -9.12 12.14 -29.74
CA ASP A 561 -10.30 11.41 -30.17
C ASP A 561 -10.00 9.92 -30.17
N TYR A 562 -10.67 9.17 -29.30
CA TYR A 562 -10.43 7.74 -29.05
C TYR A 562 -11.66 6.87 -29.37
N ILE A 563 -12.72 7.47 -29.91
CA ILE A 563 -14.04 6.85 -29.98
C ILE A 563 -13.99 5.58 -30.84
N ASP A 564 -13.42 5.68 -32.03
CA ASP A 564 -13.38 4.57 -32.99
C ASP A 564 -12.48 3.42 -32.51
N ASP A 565 -11.38 3.72 -31.81
CA ASP A 565 -10.47 2.71 -31.25
C ASP A 565 -11.14 1.93 -30.11
N VAL A 566 -11.82 2.65 -29.21
CA VAL A 566 -12.60 2.05 -28.12
C VAL A 566 -13.73 1.20 -28.69
N ILE A 567 -14.45 1.68 -29.71
CA ILE A 567 -15.51 0.90 -30.39
C ILE A 567 -14.96 -0.41 -30.97
N GLU A 568 -13.78 -0.41 -31.60
CA GLU A 568 -13.18 -1.65 -32.12
C GLU A 568 -12.83 -2.63 -30.99
N ILE A 569 -12.32 -2.15 -29.85
CA ILE A 569 -12.08 -3.00 -28.67
C ILE A 569 -13.39 -3.62 -28.17
N LEU A 570 -14.44 -2.81 -27.98
CA LEU A 570 -15.74 -3.29 -27.54
C LEU A 570 -16.35 -4.31 -28.51
N ARG A 571 -16.13 -4.11 -29.82
CA ARG A 571 -16.55 -5.06 -30.85
C ARG A 571 -15.81 -6.39 -30.77
N VAL A 572 -14.50 -6.37 -30.54
CA VAL A 572 -13.71 -7.60 -30.29
C VAL A 572 -14.22 -8.33 -29.05
N ILE A 573 -14.52 -7.60 -27.98
CA ILE A 573 -15.07 -8.16 -26.74
C ILE A 573 -16.44 -8.81 -27.02
N GLY A 574 -17.38 -8.08 -27.63
CA GLY A 574 -18.75 -8.56 -27.85
C GLY A 574 -18.90 -9.68 -28.89
N GLU A 575 -18.17 -9.63 -30.01
CA GLU A 575 -18.33 -10.62 -31.09
C GLU A 575 -17.69 -11.98 -30.77
N LYS A 576 -16.59 -11.97 -29.99
CA LYS A 576 -15.67 -13.10 -29.98
C LYS A 576 -15.48 -13.76 -28.62
N MET A 577 -15.53 -13.01 -27.52
CA MET A 577 -15.12 -13.53 -26.21
C MET A 577 -16.08 -14.56 -25.59
N PRO A 578 -17.42 -14.44 -25.68
CA PRO A 578 -18.35 -15.36 -25.01
C PRO A 578 -18.28 -16.84 -25.49
N LYS A 579 -17.51 -17.13 -26.55
CA LYS A 579 -17.43 -18.47 -27.18
C LYS A 579 -16.04 -19.10 -27.12
N VAL A 580 -15.11 -18.49 -26.40
CA VAL A 580 -13.67 -18.76 -26.55
C VAL A 580 -13.05 -19.38 -25.30
N PHE A 581 -13.67 -19.27 -24.13
CA PHE A 581 -13.11 -19.80 -22.88
C PHE A 581 -12.94 -21.34 -22.89
N ASP A 582 -13.68 -22.06 -23.73
CA ASP A 582 -13.54 -23.51 -23.90
C ASP A 582 -12.35 -23.93 -24.79
N ASN A 583 -11.67 -22.98 -25.45
CA ASN A 583 -10.54 -23.25 -26.35
C ASN A 583 -9.35 -22.33 -26.07
N ASN A 584 -8.38 -22.84 -25.29
CA ASN A 584 -7.17 -22.13 -24.87
C ASN A 584 -6.41 -21.44 -26.02
N GLU A 585 -6.29 -22.07 -27.19
CA GLU A 585 -5.53 -21.49 -28.31
C GLU A 585 -6.22 -20.26 -28.91
N LYS A 586 -7.55 -20.34 -29.04
CA LYS A 586 -8.37 -19.22 -29.54
C LYS A 586 -8.41 -18.09 -28.50
N TRP A 587 -8.40 -18.43 -27.21
CA TRP A 587 -8.33 -17.45 -26.12
C TRP A 587 -7.05 -16.62 -26.18
N HIS A 588 -5.89 -17.28 -26.29
CA HIS A 588 -4.62 -16.58 -26.42
C HIS A 588 -4.58 -15.64 -27.63
N THR A 589 -5.16 -16.06 -28.76
CA THR A 589 -5.17 -15.24 -29.98
C THR A 589 -6.00 -13.98 -29.82
N GLU A 590 -7.22 -14.08 -29.27
CA GLU A 590 -8.10 -12.92 -29.11
C GLU A 590 -7.64 -12.01 -27.96
N PHE A 591 -7.09 -12.58 -26.88
CA PHE A 591 -6.49 -11.80 -25.79
C PHE A 591 -5.26 -11.01 -26.29
N LYS A 592 -4.42 -11.63 -27.12
CA LYS A 592 -3.32 -10.93 -27.78
C LYS A 592 -3.82 -9.78 -28.65
N LYS A 593 -4.87 -9.99 -29.44
CA LYS A 593 -5.47 -8.91 -30.26
C LYS A 593 -5.98 -7.76 -29.37
N LEU A 594 -6.60 -8.07 -28.23
CA LEU A 594 -7.07 -7.05 -27.29
C LEU A 594 -5.89 -6.22 -26.76
N ASN A 595 -4.80 -6.87 -26.34
CA ASN A 595 -3.61 -6.16 -25.87
C ASN A 595 -3.00 -5.28 -26.96
N GLU A 596 -2.89 -5.77 -28.20
CA GLU A 596 -2.41 -4.97 -29.34
C GLU A 596 -3.28 -3.71 -29.59
N LEU A 597 -4.59 -3.80 -29.39
CA LEU A 597 -5.49 -2.64 -29.50
C LEU A 597 -5.35 -1.68 -28.32
N THR A 598 -5.16 -2.18 -27.10
CA THR A 598 -4.90 -1.35 -25.93
C THR A 598 -3.58 -0.60 -26.07
N GLU A 599 -2.52 -1.27 -26.54
CA GLU A 599 -1.22 -0.66 -26.86
C GLU A 599 -1.36 0.45 -27.92
N LEU A 600 -2.19 0.24 -28.95
CA LEU A 600 -2.47 1.25 -29.98
C LEU A 600 -3.13 2.50 -29.38
N ILE A 601 -4.09 2.33 -28.46
CA ILE A 601 -4.70 3.46 -27.75
C ILE A 601 -3.66 4.16 -26.88
N ALA A 602 -2.82 3.43 -26.16
CA ALA A 602 -1.75 3.99 -25.34
C ALA A 602 -0.77 4.84 -26.18
N GLU A 603 -0.34 4.34 -27.34
CA GLU A 603 0.50 5.07 -28.29
C GLU A 603 -0.21 6.34 -28.82
N LYS A 604 -1.50 6.24 -29.12
CA LYS A 604 -2.30 7.39 -29.55
C LYS A 604 -2.44 8.45 -28.46
N ILE A 605 -2.71 8.05 -27.21
CA ILE A 605 -2.78 8.96 -26.06
C ILE A 605 -1.44 9.68 -25.92
N LYS A 606 -0.32 8.96 -25.96
CA LYS A 606 1.03 9.53 -25.88
C LYS A 606 1.32 10.51 -27.00
N ASN A 607 0.97 10.18 -28.24
CA ASN A 607 1.26 11.03 -29.40
C ASN A 607 0.47 12.34 -29.36
N VAL A 608 -0.75 12.31 -28.83
CA VAL A 608 -1.61 13.51 -28.69
C VAL A 608 -1.26 14.31 -27.44
N ASN A 609 -0.71 13.67 -26.40
CA ASN A 609 -0.34 14.28 -25.13
C ASN A 609 1.15 14.00 -24.86
N PRO A 610 2.07 14.67 -25.59
CA PRO A 610 3.48 14.34 -25.54
C PRO A 610 4.08 14.71 -24.18
N VAL A 611 4.85 13.78 -23.62
CA VAL A 611 5.57 13.93 -22.34
C VAL A 611 6.39 15.22 -22.30
N GLU A 612 7.01 15.61 -23.42
CA GLU A 612 7.78 16.85 -23.51
C GLU A 612 6.98 18.10 -23.11
N ASP A 613 5.69 18.15 -23.45
CA ASP A 613 4.85 19.30 -23.10
C ASP A 613 4.62 19.34 -21.58
N ASP A 614 4.43 18.20 -20.94
CA ASP A 614 4.23 18.11 -19.50
C ASP A 614 5.51 18.41 -18.71
N ILE A 615 6.68 17.96 -19.20
CA ILE A 615 7.98 18.38 -18.64
C ILE A 615 8.12 19.90 -18.76
N VAL A 616 7.79 20.47 -19.92
CA VAL A 616 7.84 21.93 -20.12
C VAL A 616 6.88 22.64 -19.17
N LYS A 617 5.67 22.13 -18.94
CA LYS A 617 4.72 22.71 -17.96
C LYS A 617 5.30 22.69 -16.55
N VAL A 618 5.84 21.56 -16.09
CA VAL A 618 6.48 21.43 -14.77
C VAL A 618 7.63 22.44 -14.60
N ARG A 619 8.50 22.53 -15.61
CA ARG A 619 9.63 23.48 -15.64
C ARG A 619 9.17 24.93 -15.66
N ASN A 620 8.16 25.25 -16.45
CA ASN A 620 7.60 26.60 -16.53
C ASN A 620 6.92 27.03 -15.20
N SER A 621 6.47 26.06 -14.39
CA SER A 621 6.02 26.30 -13.01
C SER A 621 7.17 26.49 -12.01
N GLY A 622 8.43 26.46 -12.46
CA GLY A 622 9.62 26.70 -11.65
C GLY A 622 10.19 25.45 -10.97
N ILE A 623 9.69 24.26 -11.28
CA ILE A 623 10.18 23.00 -10.71
C ILE A 623 11.31 22.44 -11.57
N ASN A 624 12.47 22.21 -10.95
CA ASN A 624 13.65 21.63 -11.61
C ASN A 624 13.94 20.20 -11.13
N ALA A 625 13.39 19.78 -9.99
CA ALA A 625 13.55 18.43 -9.47
C ALA A 625 12.28 17.91 -8.80
N ILE A 626 12.05 16.60 -8.90
CA ILE A 626 11.02 15.84 -8.19
C ILE A 626 11.71 14.77 -7.36
N ILE A 627 11.46 14.76 -6.05
CA ILE A 627 11.98 13.74 -5.12
C ILE A 627 10.79 12.96 -4.56
N HIS A 628 10.83 11.63 -4.66
CA HIS A 628 9.72 10.79 -4.21
C HIS A 628 10.13 9.60 -3.34
N GLY A 629 9.15 9.03 -2.64
CA GLY A 629 9.31 8.03 -1.58
C GLY A 629 8.96 6.59 -1.95
N HIS A 630 8.17 6.25 -2.97
CA HIS A 630 7.62 4.88 -3.01
C HIS A 630 8.49 3.83 -3.73
N SER A 631 9.21 4.19 -4.80
CA SER A 631 9.88 3.17 -5.62
C SER A 631 11.32 2.85 -5.17
N PRO A 632 11.62 1.57 -4.86
CA PRO A 632 12.98 1.11 -4.55
C PRO A 632 13.85 0.90 -5.80
N ALA A 633 13.28 1.11 -6.99
CA ALA A 633 13.97 0.93 -8.25
C ALA A 633 14.98 2.04 -8.48
N THR A 634 16.13 1.67 -9.00
CA THR A 634 17.23 2.54 -9.47
C THR A 634 16.83 3.48 -10.62
N ASN A 635 15.53 3.66 -10.88
CA ASN A 635 15.00 4.52 -11.92
C ASN A 635 15.28 5.96 -11.51
N ARG A 636 16.40 6.45 -12.02
CA ARG A 636 16.71 7.86 -12.03
C ARG A 636 16.32 8.33 -13.41
N TYR A 637 15.43 9.30 -13.46
CA TYR A 637 15.11 9.93 -14.72
C TYR A 637 15.75 11.31 -14.77
N TYR A 638 16.43 11.54 -15.88
CA TYR A 638 16.97 12.83 -16.26
C TYR A 638 16.67 12.99 -17.74
N ASP A 639 16.02 14.10 -18.09
CA ASP A 639 15.64 14.36 -19.47
C ASP A 639 16.56 15.37 -20.15
N LYS A 640 16.35 15.54 -21.46
CA LYS A 640 17.05 16.53 -22.29
C LYS A 640 16.77 17.99 -21.88
N ASN A 641 15.80 18.24 -20.99
CA ASN A 641 15.42 19.55 -20.49
C ASN A 641 15.80 19.77 -19.01
N ASP A 642 16.68 18.92 -18.47
CA ASP A 642 17.24 19.04 -17.12
C ASP A 642 16.22 18.91 -15.99
N LEU A 643 15.08 18.23 -16.21
CA LEU A 643 14.20 17.80 -15.12
C LEU A 643 14.78 16.54 -14.46
N LEU A 644 15.02 16.62 -13.16
CA LEU A 644 15.46 15.49 -12.35
C LEU A 644 14.26 14.82 -11.65
N ILE A 645 14.13 13.50 -11.77
CA ILE A 645 13.22 12.69 -10.94
C ILE A 645 14.04 11.60 -10.25
N VAL A 646 13.98 11.55 -8.92
CA VAL A 646 14.81 10.63 -8.13
C VAL A 646 14.14 10.22 -6.82
N SER A 647 14.40 8.99 -6.38
CA SER A 647 14.07 8.51 -5.03
C SER A 647 15.35 8.35 -4.19
N PRO A 648 15.33 8.72 -2.89
CA PRO A 648 16.42 8.42 -1.97
C PRO A 648 16.51 6.94 -1.59
N HIS A 649 15.54 6.11 -1.98
CA HIS A 649 15.48 4.72 -1.58
C HIS A 649 16.78 3.97 -1.86
N VAL A 650 17.30 3.32 -0.83
CA VAL A 650 18.42 2.40 -0.98
C VAL A 650 17.84 1.00 -1.18
N THR A 651 18.06 0.43 -2.38
CA THR A 651 17.48 -0.86 -2.80
C THR A 651 17.45 -1.89 -1.66
N PHE A 652 16.26 -2.43 -1.38
CA PHE A 652 16.03 -3.57 -0.46
C PHE A 652 16.83 -4.83 -0.81
N SER A 653 17.45 -4.88 -1.99
CA SER A 653 18.16 -6.03 -2.53
C SER A 653 19.52 -6.24 -1.86
N GLY A 654 19.54 -6.74 -0.61
CA GLY A 654 20.51 -7.66 0.03
C GLY A 654 22.03 -7.44 -0.13
N GLY A 655 22.48 -6.41 -0.83
CA GLY A 655 23.87 -6.09 -1.09
C GLY A 655 24.42 -5.32 0.10
N SER A 656 25.60 -5.72 0.56
CA SER A 656 26.31 -5.15 1.71
C SER A 656 26.59 -3.63 1.65
N ASN A 657 26.21 -2.93 0.58
CA ASN A 657 26.25 -1.48 0.51
C ASN A 657 25.03 -0.88 1.24
N LYS A 658 25.19 -0.76 2.56
CA LYS A 658 24.36 -0.01 3.51
C LYS A 658 24.28 1.48 3.18
N GLY A 659 23.66 1.84 2.06
CA GLY A 659 23.30 3.22 1.81
C GLY A 659 22.43 3.77 2.96
N ILE A 660 22.48 5.07 3.17
CA ILE A 660 21.53 5.78 4.02
C ILE A 660 20.53 6.37 3.04
N GLY A 661 19.25 5.94 3.00
CA GLY A 661 18.29 6.52 2.08
C GLY A 661 17.84 7.89 2.56
N VAL A 662 18.73 8.84 2.29
CA VAL A 662 18.53 10.26 2.48
C VAL A 662 18.98 10.98 1.23
N SER A 663 18.31 12.09 0.94
CA SER A 663 18.73 13.06 -0.06
C SER A 663 19.08 14.39 0.62
N ILE A 664 20.12 15.06 0.12
CA ILE A 664 20.55 16.37 0.61
C ILE A 664 20.73 17.29 -0.60
N ILE A 665 20.01 18.40 -0.62
CA ILE A 665 20.09 19.43 -1.64
C ILE A 665 20.70 20.67 -1.03
N LYS A 666 21.94 20.95 -1.43
CA LYS A 666 22.75 22.05 -0.89
C LYS A 666 22.30 23.39 -1.45
N LYS A 667 22.59 24.47 -0.72
CA LYS A 667 22.31 25.87 -1.14
C LYS A 667 22.89 26.24 -2.53
N ASN A 668 23.97 25.57 -2.93
CA ASN A 668 24.60 25.74 -4.25
C ASN A 668 24.04 24.83 -5.34
N GLY A 669 22.93 24.15 -5.06
CA GLY A 669 22.22 23.25 -5.97
C GLY A 669 22.82 21.87 -6.17
N LYS A 670 23.91 21.51 -5.48
CA LYS A 670 24.39 20.13 -5.48
C LYS A 670 23.39 19.22 -4.76
N ILE A 671 23.01 18.14 -5.41
CA ILE A 671 22.13 17.10 -4.85
C ILE A 671 23.00 15.89 -4.49
N LYS A 672 22.82 15.36 -3.29
CA LYS A 672 23.33 14.07 -2.86
C LYS A 672 22.18 13.12 -2.64
N VAL A 673 22.26 11.91 -3.16
CA VAL A 673 21.24 10.87 -3.00
C VAL A 673 21.92 9.61 -2.49
N GLY A 674 21.44 9.05 -1.38
CA GLY A 674 22.04 7.85 -0.78
C GLY A 674 23.46 8.10 -0.26
N GLY A 675 23.78 9.35 0.11
CA GLY A 675 25.12 9.79 0.51
C GLY A 675 26.13 9.97 -0.62
N LYS A 676 25.75 9.77 -1.89
CA LYS A 676 26.60 9.98 -3.07
C LYS A 676 26.23 11.29 -3.75
N ASP A 677 27.22 12.02 -4.27
CA ASP A 677 26.95 13.15 -5.16
C ASP A 677 26.15 12.64 -6.37
N PHE A 678 25.01 13.29 -6.63
CA PHE A 678 24.26 13.09 -7.86
C PHE A 678 25.05 13.81 -8.97
N HIS A 679 25.79 13.03 -9.76
CA HIS A 679 26.74 13.55 -10.74
C HIS A 679 26.07 14.35 -11.86
N GLN A 680 26.76 15.42 -12.27
CA GLN A 680 26.65 16.07 -13.57
C GLN A 680 27.16 15.16 -14.69
#